data_AF-A0A4R6YX91-F1
#
_entry.id   AF-A0A4R6YX91-F1
#
_cell.length_a   1.000
_cell.length_b   1.000
_cell.length_c   1.000
_cell.angle_alpha   90.00
_cell.angle_beta   90.00
_cell.angle_gamma   90.00
#
_symmetry.space_group_name_H-M   'P 1'
#
loop_
_entity.id
_entity.type
_entity.pdbx_description
1 polymer ?
#
loop_
_entity_poly.entity_id
_entity_poly.type
_entity_poly.pdbx_seq_one_letter_code
_entity_poly.pdbx_strand_id
1 'polypeptide(L)'
;MTCRWLATLFALCAAMPASATPAIALQNGQAATFGIPGANFSTSYYIDVPLGAAQLKLELDNQGSGNVDLLLRYGTPFAEKTSNEAASPDAQLFLDYAHYWGLSRSGDESILVQKSSRIPLRPGRWYIAVLNFAPTTQNLSLKASLNGSVPVAGINFSFPDNSGCNSAPWFDLTAAAPIDGNPGTTLGEQRRNALARAGELLAQQLQSPMPISVHACWKALGGSQSEGARIAAAGPSTFIVDTEDFVVPWLPDKYSWYAVTEAVRLSGTPQCGTFGNDCNEPDIEATFNSDLDPPVNIINVPFYYGFTGASKPARSIDFITTTMHELTHGMGFVSLINVDPDDGVVGARGSSEGGESYDDAFSRQLVAVDTQARSYQPFLGPATSDAQRASAAVSNDSVRWAGMEAVMSALNQRRDQPMPDNFPLIFAPCERAAAGDPCKTRPGSTLSHTVQAGDLMNAFDDGSSNRSLGLALPMLHALGWATTDATPPSYAIPATGNWYDRTRGGHGIDFQLYQRSATEGDLYFVIFYTFENDGLPEYYLGLGRLIDGKFIGAKQSDGIALMRLRYNATTRRTELDRSSAGNLFIDFNQAAQSPSCRSADRSGAGALALMRWSIRGENGSWCIEPAVLPAEHTTPDFSGHWYGGNASDQGWGMELLSIRGAAGQAQLVAVLYYPDQQGRSRWAVTRLADVDLANTQELTLYEVSGYCRLCQPPAAPNATRAVGTIKFRLTRPTRTEPADGANRVSIAITQPGVANFRRDDVPLTLLSAPPGD
;
A
#
# COMPACT_ATOMS: atom_id res chain seq x y z
N MET A 1 -8.65 -33.39 -22.75
CA MET A 1 -7.60 -32.40 -23.07
C MET A 1 -8.15 -30.96 -23.20
N THR A 2 -9.12 -30.53 -22.37
CA THR A 2 -9.27 -29.09 -22.05
C THR A 2 -9.19 -28.91 -20.56
N CYS A 3 -9.85 -29.76 -19.77
CA CYS A 3 -9.58 -29.85 -18.34
C CYS A 3 -8.58 -30.95 -18.01
N ARG A 4 -8.51 -32.03 -18.80
CA ARG A 4 -7.27 -32.83 -18.87
C ARG A 4 -6.11 -32.02 -19.43
N TRP A 5 -6.34 -31.02 -20.30
CA TRP A 5 -5.27 -30.14 -20.81
C TRP A 5 -5.03 -28.94 -19.93
N LEU A 6 -5.97 -28.43 -19.14
CA LEU A 6 -5.71 -27.53 -18.02
C LEU A 6 -4.96 -28.31 -16.95
N ALA A 7 -5.35 -29.54 -16.61
CA ALA A 7 -4.54 -30.40 -15.74
C ALA A 7 -3.18 -30.78 -16.35
N THR A 8 -3.05 -30.87 -17.68
CA THR A 8 -1.75 -31.11 -18.36
C THR A 8 -0.93 -29.81 -18.48
N LEU A 9 -1.55 -28.66 -18.74
CA LEU A 9 -0.99 -27.32 -18.75
C LEU A 9 -0.53 -26.98 -17.34
N PHE A 10 -1.34 -27.31 -16.32
CA PHE A 10 -1.03 -27.24 -14.91
C PHE A 10 -0.06 -28.32 -14.43
N ALA A 11 0.06 -29.47 -15.10
CA ALA A 11 1.13 -30.45 -14.84
C ALA A 11 2.46 -30.04 -15.50
N LEU A 12 2.42 -29.41 -16.69
CA LEU A 12 3.57 -28.74 -17.33
C LEU A 12 3.97 -27.48 -16.55
N CYS A 13 3.01 -26.75 -15.98
CA CYS A 13 3.22 -25.66 -15.05
C CYS A 13 3.59 -26.18 -13.65
N ALA A 14 3.20 -27.38 -13.21
CA ALA A 14 3.75 -27.97 -11.97
C ALA A 14 5.21 -28.43 -12.15
N ALA A 15 5.67 -28.59 -13.40
CA ALA A 15 7.08 -28.63 -13.80
C ALA A 15 7.62 -27.22 -14.10
N MET A 16 7.08 -26.20 -13.43
CA MET A 16 7.54 -24.81 -13.43
C MET A 16 9.05 -24.77 -13.21
N PRO A 17 9.80 -23.95 -13.97
CA PRO A 17 11.14 -23.61 -13.53
C PRO A 17 10.98 -22.89 -12.19
N ALA A 18 11.53 -23.50 -11.14
CA ALA A 18 11.61 -22.91 -9.83
C ALA A 18 12.24 -21.51 -9.93
N SER A 19 11.88 -20.60 -9.02
CA SER A 19 12.74 -19.44 -8.76
C SER A 19 14.14 -19.99 -8.52
N ALA A 20 15.14 -19.58 -9.31
CA ALA A 20 16.48 -20.06 -9.03
C ALA A 20 16.84 -19.59 -7.63
N THR A 21 17.20 -20.54 -6.77
CA THR A 21 17.67 -20.19 -5.44
C THR A 21 18.97 -19.40 -5.59
N PRO A 22 19.06 -18.19 -5.03
CA PRO A 22 20.28 -17.41 -5.13
C PRO A 22 21.45 -18.21 -4.55
N ALA A 23 22.55 -18.18 -5.29
CA ALA A 23 23.69 -19.04 -5.04
C ALA A 23 24.87 -18.31 -4.36
N ILE A 24 24.87 -16.97 -4.36
CA ILE A 24 26.01 -16.16 -3.94
C ILE A 24 25.71 -15.49 -2.59
N ALA A 25 26.31 -16.02 -1.52
CA ALA A 25 26.25 -15.41 -0.20
C ALA A 25 27.18 -14.19 -0.13
N LEU A 26 26.66 -13.04 0.25
CA LEU A 26 27.48 -11.89 0.64
C LEU A 26 28.10 -12.12 2.01
N GLN A 27 29.33 -11.66 2.19
CA GLN A 27 30.00 -11.66 3.49
C GLN A 27 29.86 -10.29 4.14
N ASN A 28 29.66 -10.26 5.46
CA ASN A 28 29.49 -9.01 6.20
C ASN A 28 30.67 -8.06 5.98
N GLY A 29 30.39 -6.86 5.48
CA GLY A 29 31.34 -5.78 5.25
C GLY A 29 32.24 -5.96 4.02
N GLN A 30 32.12 -7.06 3.27
CA GLN A 30 32.91 -7.34 2.07
C GLN A 30 32.10 -7.03 0.82
N ALA A 31 32.70 -6.28 -0.10
CA ALA A 31 32.08 -5.97 -1.38
C ALA A 31 32.27 -7.12 -2.38
N ALA A 32 31.21 -7.47 -3.11
CA ALA A 32 31.24 -8.38 -4.25
C ALA A 32 31.15 -7.57 -5.54
N THR A 33 32.09 -7.76 -6.45
CA THR A 33 32.12 -7.07 -7.75
C THR A 33 31.64 -7.97 -8.87
N PHE A 34 30.82 -7.45 -9.78
CA PHE A 34 30.22 -8.20 -10.88
C PHE A 34 29.73 -7.27 -12.00
N GLY A 35 29.41 -7.83 -13.16
CA GLY A 35 28.80 -7.10 -14.27
C GLY A 35 27.41 -7.62 -14.59
N ILE A 36 26.46 -6.73 -14.84
CA ILE A 36 25.13 -7.08 -15.37
C ILE A 36 25.03 -6.57 -16.81
N PRO A 37 24.73 -7.42 -17.81
CA PRO A 37 24.47 -6.97 -19.17
C PRO A 37 23.37 -5.90 -19.24
N GLY A 38 23.37 -5.08 -20.29
CA GLY A 38 22.32 -4.09 -20.49
C GLY A 38 20.93 -4.71 -20.58
N ALA A 39 19.91 -4.01 -20.06
CA ALA A 39 18.51 -4.46 -20.02
C ALA A 39 18.36 -5.86 -19.42
N ASN A 40 19.09 -6.15 -18.34
CA ASN A 40 19.12 -7.45 -17.68
C ASN A 40 19.09 -7.30 -16.16
N PHE A 41 19.02 -8.41 -15.44
CA PHE A 41 18.98 -8.41 -13.98
C PHE A 41 19.84 -9.52 -13.38
N SER A 42 20.07 -9.45 -12.08
CA SER A 42 20.62 -10.56 -11.28
C SER A 42 19.78 -10.74 -10.03
N THR A 43 19.38 -11.99 -9.74
CA THR A 43 18.78 -12.37 -8.44
C THR A 43 19.69 -13.26 -7.62
N SER A 44 20.98 -13.36 -7.98
CA SER A 44 21.89 -14.41 -7.51
C SER A 44 22.40 -14.20 -6.08
N TYR A 45 22.20 -13.01 -5.49
CA TYR A 45 22.81 -12.61 -4.23
C TYR A 45 21.85 -12.74 -3.04
N TYR A 46 22.40 -13.09 -1.89
CA TYR A 46 21.69 -13.08 -0.62
C TYR A 46 22.62 -12.76 0.55
N ILE A 47 22.04 -12.38 1.69
CA ILE A 47 22.74 -12.26 2.97
C ILE A 47 21.96 -13.00 4.05
N ASP A 48 22.64 -13.84 4.84
CA ASP A 48 22.05 -14.50 6.00
C ASP A 48 22.26 -13.60 7.23
N VAL A 49 21.17 -13.11 7.79
CA VAL A 49 21.18 -12.23 8.97
C VAL A 49 21.24 -13.11 10.23
N PRO A 50 22.23 -12.91 11.12
CA PRO A 50 22.35 -13.68 12.35
C PRO A 50 21.42 -13.15 13.46
N LEU A 51 21.23 -13.97 14.50
CA LEU A 51 20.67 -13.51 15.77
C LEU A 51 21.52 -12.36 16.34
N GLY A 52 20.88 -11.28 16.78
CA GLY A 52 21.55 -10.15 17.41
C GLY A 52 21.96 -9.01 16.46
N ALA A 53 21.81 -9.17 15.14
CA ALA A 53 21.92 -8.04 14.23
C ALA A 53 20.81 -7.01 14.51
N ALA A 54 21.18 -5.73 14.56
CA ALA A 54 20.25 -4.62 14.75
C ALA A 54 19.99 -3.85 13.45
N GLN A 55 20.94 -3.89 12.51
CA GLN A 55 20.87 -3.19 11.24
C GLN A 55 21.53 -4.02 10.12
N LEU A 56 20.91 -4.02 8.94
CA LEU A 56 21.47 -4.43 7.65
C LEU A 56 21.52 -3.19 6.75
N LYS A 57 22.70 -2.84 6.24
CA LYS A 57 22.89 -1.84 5.20
C LYS A 57 23.37 -2.53 3.92
N LEU A 58 22.64 -2.36 2.82
CA LEU A 58 23.09 -2.70 1.49
C LEU A 58 23.56 -1.44 0.78
N GLU A 59 24.69 -1.52 0.11
CA GLU A 59 25.27 -0.45 -0.71
C GLU A 59 25.64 -1.06 -2.07
N LEU A 60 25.08 -0.49 -3.14
CA LEU A 60 25.39 -0.81 -4.52
C LEU A 60 26.06 0.42 -5.13
N ASP A 61 27.33 0.28 -5.48
CA ASP A 61 28.13 1.32 -6.14
C ASP A 61 28.27 0.96 -7.61
N ASN A 62 27.73 1.82 -8.49
CA ASN A 62 27.83 1.68 -9.93
C ASN A 62 29.08 2.40 -10.43
N GLN A 63 30.07 1.63 -10.90
CA GLN A 63 31.29 2.19 -11.49
C GLN A 63 31.06 2.85 -12.86
N GLY A 64 29.84 2.73 -13.41
CA GLY A 64 29.38 3.37 -14.63
C GLY A 64 28.51 4.60 -14.36
N SER A 65 27.60 4.89 -15.29
CA SER A 65 26.62 5.97 -15.18
C SER A 65 25.22 5.54 -15.63
N GLY A 66 25.00 4.23 -15.73
CA GLY A 66 23.72 3.67 -16.11
C GLY A 66 22.76 3.60 -14.93
N ASN A 67 21.45 3.67 -15.20
CA ASN A 67 20.45 3.45 -14.17
C ASN A 67 20.43 1.97 -13.76
N VAL A 68 20.71 1.71 -12.48
CA VAL A 68 20.63 0.38 -11.88
C VAL A 68 19.86 0.46 -10.57
N ASP A 69 18.96 -0.50 -10.37
CA ASP A 69 18.07 -0.51 -9.21
C ASP A 69 18.44 -1.68 -8.30
N LEU A 70 18.32 -1.46 -6.99
CA LEU A 70 18.56 -2.46 -5.95
C LEU A 70 17.24 -2.81 -5.27
N LEU A 71 16.94 -4.10 -5.13
CA LEU A 71 15.73 -4.59 -4.46
C LEU A 71 16.08 -5.64 -3.43
N LEU A 72 15.31 -5.65 -2.34
CA LEU A 72 15.53 -6.51 -1.19
C LEU A 72 14.22 -7.12 -0.70
N ARG A 73 14.24 -8.40 -0.36
CA ARG A 73 13.13 -9.08 0.29
C ARG A 73 13.55 -10.16 1.28
N TYR A 74 12.69 -10.49 2.23
CA TYR A 74 12.95 -11.53 3.23
C TYR A 74 12.21 -12.83 2.92
N GLY A 75 12.86 -13.97 3.19
CA GLY A 75 12.19 -15.27 3.36
C GLY A 75 11.85 -16.03 2.07
N THR A 76 11.58 -15.35 0.96
CA THR A 76 11.39 -15.99 -0.36
C THR A 76 12.24 -15.31 -1.45
N PRO A 77 12.82 -16.06 -2.39
CA PRO A 77 13.63 -15.49 -3.47
C PRO A 77 12.77 -14.68 -4.46
N PHE A 78 13.41 -13.82 -5.25
CA PHE A 78 12.76 -13.22 -6.42
C PHE A 78 12.53 -14.28 -7.51
N ALA A 79 11.43 -14.15 -8.25
CA ALA A 79 11.13 -15.06 -9.34
C ALA A 79 11.96 -14.71 -10.58
N GLU A 80 12.75 -15.66 -11.11
CA GLU A 80 13.52 -15.46 -12.34
C GLU A 80 12.74 -15.75 -13.62
N LYS A 81 11.57 -16.39 -13.47
CA LYS A 81 10.65 -16.73 -14.54
C LYS A 81 9.22 -16.61 -14.05
N THR A 82 8.32 -16.26 -14.96
CA THR A 82 6.89 -16.35 -14.72
C THR A 82 6.43 -17.82 -14.82
N SER A 83 5.38 -18.17 -14.08
CA SER A 83 4.84 -19.53 -14.06
C SER A 83 4.19 -20.00 -15.37
N ASN A 84 3.95 -19.07 -16.31
CA ASN A 84 3.35 -19.35 -17.61
C ASN A 84 4.44 -19.29 -18.69
N GLU A 85 4.80 -20.44 -19.24
CA GLU A 85 5.66 -20.56 -20.44
C GLU A 85 7.08 -19.96 -20.33
N ALA A 86 7.62 -19.82 -19.11
CA ALA A 86 9.02 -19.42 -18.84
C ALA A 86 9.41 -18.00 -19.33
N ALA A 87 8.48 -17.05 -19.36
CA ALA A 87 8.79 -15.67 -19.70
C ALA A 87 9.76 -15.05 -18.68
N SER A 88 10.62 -14.15 -19.15
CA SER A 88 11.45 -13.34 -18.27
C SER A 88 10.57 -12.35 -17.51
N PRO A 89 10.79 -12.18 -16.19
CA PRO A 89 10.12 -11.14 -15.41
C PRO A 89 10.50 -9.76 -15.94
N ASP A 90 9.55 -8.83 -15.86
CA ASP A 90 9.84 -7.41 -16.05
C ASP A 90 10.13 -6.73 -14.70
N ALA A 91 10.62 -5.48 -14.77
CA ALA A 91 10.94 -4.68 -13.60
C ALA A 91 9.76 -4.54 -12.62
N GLN A 92 8.55 -4.41 -13.15
CA GLN A 92 7.35 -4.25 -12.32
C GLN A 92 7.12 -5.46 -11.42
N LEU A 93 7.33 -6.69 -11.92
CA LEU A 93 7.19 -7.89 -11.10
C LEU A 93 8.18 -7.90 -9.91
N PHE A 94 9.39 -7.39 -10.10
CA PHE A 94 10.37 -7.27 -9.02
C PHE A 94 9.93 -6.25 -7.97
N LEU A 95 9.45 -5.08 -8.41
CA LEU A 95 8.93 -4.04 -7.51
C LEU A 95 7.72 -4.52 -6.72
N ASP A 96 6.79 -5.23 -7.35
CA ASP A 96 5.56 -5.70 -6.69
C ASP A 96 5.84 -6.68 -5.53
N TYR A 97 6.94 -7.44 -5.61
CA TYR A 97 7.37 -8.43 -4.61
C TYR A 97 8.50 -7.96 -3.68
N ALA A 98 9.11 -6.81 -3.94
CA ALA A 98 10.15 -6.27 -3.09
C ALA A 98 9.57 -5.83 -1.73
N HIS A 99 10.37 -5.95 -0.68
CA HIS A 99 10.06 -5.35 0.63
C HIS A 99 10.72 -3.98 0.78
N TYR A 100 11.85 -3.78 0.12
CA TYR A 100 12.58 -2.51 0.05
C TYR A 100 13.24 -2.36 -1.32
N TRP A 101 13.51 -1.11 -1.73
CA TRP A 101 14.28 -0.81 -2.93
C TRP A 101 15.07 0.49 -2.81
N GLY A 102 16.03 0.65 -3.72
CA GLY A 102 16.62 1.92 -4.14
C GLY A 102 16.59 2.00 -5.67
N LEU A 103 16.04 3.09 -6.21
CA LEU A 103 15.77 3.31 -7.64
C LEU A 103 16.41 4.60 -8.19
N SER A 104 17.39 5.18 -7.50
CA SER A 104 17.94 6.49 -7.83
C SER A 104 18.43 6.58 -9.27
N ARG A 105 18.30 7.76 -9.89
CA ARG A 105 18.81 7.96 -11.27
C ARG A 105 20.33 7.95 -11.38
N SER A 106 21.05 8.15 -10.27
CA SER A 106 22.50 8.09 -10.23
C SER A 106 23.04 6.69 -10.48
N GLY A 107 22.26 5.65 -10.19
CA GLY A 107 22.67 4.24 -10.23
C GLY A 107 23.43 3.76 -8.98
N ASP A 108 23.79 4.66 -8.06
CA ASP A 108 24.26 4.27 -6.74
C ASP A 108 23.07 4.08 -5.80
N GLU A 109 22.91 2.88 -5.25
CA GLU A 109 21.76 2.53 -4.42
C GLU A 109 22.15 2.16 -3.00
N SER A 110 21.27 2.48 -2.06
CA SER A 110 21.42 2.01 -0.68
C SER A 110 20.07 1.64 -0.07
N ILE A 111 20.08 0.61 0.77
CA ILE A 111 18.91 0.16 1.52
C ILE A 111 19.34 -0.11 2.97
N LEU A 112 18.57 0.41 3.92
CA LEU A 112 18.77 0.24 5.35
C LEU A 112 17.58 -0.49 5.97
N VAL A 113 17.81 -1.68 6.52
CA VAL A 113 16.78 -2.43 7.23
C VAL A 113 17.16 -2.58 8.69
N GLN A 114 16.18 -2.33 9.56
CA GLN A 114 16.33 -2.35 11.01
C GLN A 114 15.21 -3.14 11.64
N LYS A 115 15.37 -3.43 12.93
CA LYS A 115 14.30 -4.08 13.69
C LYS A 115 13.03 -3.24 13.77
N SER A 116 13.13 -1.91 13.70
CA SER A 116 11.96 -1.02 13.69
C SER A 116 11.40 -0.73 12.30
N SER A 117 12.03 -1.22 11.22
CA SER A 117 11.51 -1.08 9.86
C SER A 117 10.22 -1.90 9.68
N ARG A 118 9.35 -1.50 8.74
CA ARG A 118 8.04 -2.14 8.51
C ARG A 118 8.13 -3.65 8.26
N ILE A 119 9.04 -4.06 7.40
CA ILE A 119 9.46 -5.46 7.29
C ILE A 119 10.72 -5.60 8.15
N PRO A 120 10.60 -5.96 9.44
CA PRO A 120 11.68 -5.78 10.40
C PRO A 120 12.85 -6.71 10.11
N LEU A 121 14.06 -6.21 10.37
CA LEU A 121 15.28 -7.00 10.36
C LEU A 121 15.12 -8.16 11.35
N ARG A 122 15.30 -9.37 10.85
CA ARG A 122 15.20 -10.58 11.66
C ARG A 122 16.13 -11.67 11.11
N PRO A 123 16.48 -12.66 11.95
CA PRO A 123 17.34 -13.75 11.53
C PRO A 123 16.77 -14.51 10.33
N GLY A 124 17.65 -14.96 9.46
CA GLY A 124 17.30 -15.69 8.25
C GLY A 124 17.78 -14.98 6.99
N ARG A 125 17.33 -15.50 5.85
CA ARG A 125 17.85 -15.12 4.55
C ARG A 125 17.12 -13.92 3.97
N TRP A 126 17.91 -12.95 3.54
CA TRP A 126 17.47 -11.78 2.77
C TRP A 126 18.01 -11.89 1.34
N TYR A 127 17.11 -11.76 0.38
CA TYR A 127 17.34 -11.98 -1.04
C TYR A 127 17.46 -10.65 -1.76
N ILE A 128 18.41 -10.55 -2.68
CA ILE A 128 18.76 -9.31 -3.36
C ILE A 128 18.55 -9.49 -4.87
N ALA A 129 17.85 -8.54 -5.48
CA ALA A 129 17.80 -8.38 -6.92
C ALA A 129 18.46 -7.06 -7.33
N VAL A 130 19.15 -7.08 -8.46
CA VAL A 130 19.75 -5.89 -9.07
C VAL A 130 19.31 -5.83 -10.52
N LEU A 131 18.73 -4.71 -10.93
CA LEU A 131 18.21 -4.51 -12.28
C LEU A 131 19.09 -3.49 -13.01
N ASN A 132 19.45 -3.77 -14.26
CA ASN A 132 20.19 -2.84 -15.11
C ASN A 132 19.29 -2.33 -16.24
N PHE A 133 18.90 -1.06 -16.16
CA PHE A 133 18.07 -0.40 -17.18
C PHE A 133 18.90 0.26 -18.29
N ALA A 134 20.22 0.36 -18.11
CA ALA A 134 21.09 0.86 -19.15
C ALA A 134 21.17 -0.12 -20.33
N PRO A 135 21.38 0.37 -21.58
CA PRO A 135 21.55 -0.48 -22.74
C PRO A 135 22.90 -1.21 -22.76
N THR A 136 23.82 -0.82 -21.86
CA THR A 136 25.18 -1.35 -21.76
C THR A 136 25.41 -2.07 -20.44
N THR A 137 26.39 -2.96 -20.43
CA THR A 137 26.83 -3.63 -19.20
C THR A 137 27.28 -2.61 -18.16
N GLN A 138 26.75 -2.73 -16.94
CA GLN A 138 27.21 -1.97 -15.77
C GLN A 138 28.10 -2.84 -14.90
N ASN A 139 29.21 -2.29 -14.41
CA ASN A 139 30.10 -2.95 -13.46
C ASN A 139 29.78 -2.42 -12.06
N LEU A 140 29.40 -3.33 -11.17
CA LEU A 140 28.78 -3.01 -9.89
C LEU A 140 29.61 -3.57 -8.74
N SER A 141 29.55 -2.89 -7.60
CA SER A 141 30.10 -3.32 -6.32
C SER A 141 28.98 -3.37 -5.29
N LEU A 142 28.58 -4.57 -4.86
CA LEU A 142 27.51 -4.78 -3.88
C LEU A 142 28.10 -5.19 -2.53
N LYS A 143 27.79 -4.44 -1.48
CA LYS A 143 28.26 -4.70 -0.12
C LYS A 143 27.08 -4.78 0.85
N ALA A 144 27.09 -5.80 1.69
CA ALA A 144 26.14 -5.93 2.81
C ALA A 144 26.88 -5.75 4.14
N SER A 145 26.43 -4.82 4.98
CA SER A 145 27.00 -4.54 6.30
C SER A 145 25.98 -4.79 7.40
N LEU A 146 26.33 -5.63 8.37
CA LEU A 146 25.51 -6.00 9.51
C LEU A 146 26.14 -5.42 10.79
N ASN A 147 25.35 -4.63 11.52
CA ASN A 147 25.78 -3.98 12.75
C ASN A 147 24.94 -4.45 13.94
N GLY A 148 25.59 -4.53 15.11
CA GLY A 148 24.92 -4.83 16.39
C GLY A 148 24.24 -3.63 17.05
N SER A 149 24.37 -2.44 16.44
CA SER A 149 23.69 -1.21 16.87
C SER A 149 23.26 -0.40 15.65
N VAL A 150 22.33 0.53 15.86
CA VAL A 150 21.87 1.48 14.84
C VAL A 150 22.60 2.81 15.07
N PRO A 151 23.46 3.25 14.16
CA PRO A 151 24.05 4.60 14.24
C PRO A 151 22.98 5.67 14.06
N VAL A 152 23.09 6.77 14.81
CA VAL A 152 22.28 7.97 14.62
C VAL A 152 22.84 8.75 13.43
N ALA A 153 22.00 8.96 12.42
CA ALA A 153 22.31 9.81 11.28
C ALA A 153 22.02 11.28 11.60
N GLY A 154 22.79 12.18 10.98
CA GLY A 154 22.64 13.63 11.14
C GLY A 154 21.57 14.24 10.25
N ILE A 155 21.23 15.50 10.53
CA ILE A 155 20.44 16.37 9.65
C ILE A 155 21.42 17.25 8.87
N ASN A 156 21.37 17.17 7.54
CA ASN A 156 22.24 17.90 6.64
C ASN A 156 21.52 19.13 6.12
N PHE A 157 22.16 20.30 6.22
CA PHE A 157 21.59 21.56 5.75
C PHE A 157 22.27 22.03 4.48
N SER A 158 21.45 22.49 3.54
CA SER A 158 21.86 23.13 2.29
C SER A 158 21.19 24.51 2.19
N PHE A 159 21.84 25.43 1.48
CA PHE A 159 21.47 26.85 1.43
C PHE A 159 21.33 27.33 -0.02
N PRO A 160 20.32 26.85 -0.78
CA PRO A 160 20.15 27.24 -2.17
C PRO A 160 19.68 28.70 -2.30
N ASP A 161 20.06 29.35 -3.39
CA ASP A 161 19.51 30.65 -3.82
C ASP A 161 18.50 30.46 -4.96
N ASN A 162 17.29 30.99 -4.80
CA ASN A 162 16.28 31.06 -5.88
C ASN A 162 15.32 32.26 -5.68
N SER A 163 14.33 32.43 -6.56
CA SER A 163 13.41 33.58 -6.55
C SER A 163 12.57 33.74 -5.26
N GLY A 164 12.45 32.69 -4.45
CA GLY A 164 11.73 32.70 -3.17
C GLY A 164 12.62 32.44 -1.94
N CYS A 165 13.92 32.19 -2.12
CA CYS A 165 14.80 31.61 -1.12
C CYS A 165 16.16 32.32 -1.15
N ASN A 166 16.47 33.08 -0.09
CA ASN A 166 17.71 33.86 0.01
C ASN A 166 18.69 33.22 1.01
N SER A 167 19.87 32.85 0.52
CA SER A 167 20.94 32.28 1.34
C SER A 167 21.85 33.33 1.99
N ALA A 168 21.85 34.58 1.50
CA ALA A 168 22.78 35.62 1.95
C ALA A 168 22.80 35.85 3.47
N PRO A 169 21.67 35.82 4.21
CA PRO A 169 21.69 35.98 5.66
C PRO A 169 22.46 34.86 6.39
N TRP A 170 22.57 33.65 5.81
CA TRP A 170 23.42 32.60 6.37
C TRP A 170 24.90 32.98 6.32
N PHE A 171 25.31 33.82 5.39
CA PHE A 171 26.71 34.21 5.16
C PHE A 171 27.00 35.66 5.54
N ASP A 172 26.14 36.25 6.37
CA ASP A 172 26.29 37.62 6.87
C ASP A 172 27.60 37.78 7.66
N LEU A 173 28.45 38.70 7.20
CA LEU A 173 29.78 38.99 7.76
C LEU A 173 29.75 40.07 8.85
N THR A 174 28.57 40.57 9.24
CA THR A 174 28.43 41.53 10.34
C THR A 174 29.04 40.93 11.61
N ALA A 175 30.02 41.63 12.18
CA ALA A 175 30.74 41.16 13.37
C ALA A 175 29.79 40.98 14.56
N ALA A 176 29.90 39.84 15.24
CA ALA A 176 29.13 39.49 16.41
C ALA A 176 30.04 38.87 17.47
N ALA A 177 29.85 39.20 18.75
CA ALA A 177 30.58 38.52 19.82
C ALA A 177 29.97 37.12 20.06
N PRO A 178 30.78 36.09 20.33
CA PRO A 178 30.27 34.78 20.74
C PRO A 178 29.23 34.89 21.85
N ILE A 179 28.15 34.10 21.74
CA ILE A 179 27.00 34.21 22.64
C ILE A 179 26.60 32.84 23.18
N ASP A 180 26.61 32.72 24.50
CA ASP A 180 26.03 31.58 25.23
C ASP A 180 26.42 30.20 24.66
N GLY A 181 27.73 30.00 24.45
CA GLY A 181 28.30 28.76 23.93
C GLY A 181 28.37 28.67 22.40
N ASN A 182 27.68 29.54 21.65
CA ASN A 182 27.85 29.65 20.20
C ASN A 182 29.14 30.42 19.90
N PRO A 183 30.16 29.79 19.28
CA PRO A 183 31.47 30.42 19.07
C PRO A 183 31.50 31.42 17.91
N GLY A 184 30.39 31.60 17.19
CA GLY A 184 30.34 32.40 15.97
C GLY A 184 30.74 33.85 16.18
N THR A 185 31.60 34.35 15.29
CA THR A 185 32.17 35.70 15.30
C THR A 185 31.52 36.66 14.30
N THR A 186 30.61 36.13 13.46
CA THR A 186 29.71 36.92 12.61
C THR A 186 28.27 36.47 12.82
N LEU A 187 27.31 37.31 12.45
CA LEU A 187 25.88 36.99 12.53
C LEU A 187 25.53 35.75 11.69
N GLY A 188 26.08 35.64 10.47
CA GLY A 188 25.90 34.46 9.62
C GLY A 188 26.50 33.18 10.24
N GLU A 189 27.68 33.28 10.85
CA GLU A 189 28.28 32.14 11.56
C GLU A 189 27.41 31.69 12.74
N GLN A 190 26.87 32.63 13.53
CA GLN A 190 25.97 32.30 14.64
C GLN A 190 24.68 31.64 14.17
N ARG A 191 24.07 32.14 13.08
CA ARG A 191 22.89 31.54 12.43
C ARG A 191 23.14 30.10 12.01
N ARG A 192 24.22 29.83 11.26
CA ARG A 192 24.57 28.48 10.79
C ARG A 192 24.89 27.53 11.94
N ASN A 193 25.60 28.00 12.96
CA ASN A 193 25.93 27.22 14.16
C ASN A 193 24.67 26.85 14.96
N ALA A 194 23.73 27.79 15.12
CA ALA A 194 22.46 27.53 15.81
C ALA A 194 21.57 26.55 15.03
N LEU A 195 21.52 26.68 13.69
CA LEU A 195 20.82 25.74 12.81
C LEU A 195 21.39 24.31 12.95
N ALA A 196 22.72 24.18 12.86
CA ALA A 196 23.39 22.89 13.05
C ALA A 196 23.10 22.30 14.43
N ARG A 197 23.11 23.13 15.48
CA ARG A 197 22.80 22.70 16.84
C ARG A 197 21.35 22.21 17.00
N ALA A 198 20.39 22.84 16.32
CA ALA A 198 19.01 22.36 16.29
C ALA A 198 18.91 20.99 15.62
N GLY A 199 19.61 20.80 14.49
CA GLY A 199 19.68 19.52 13.79
C GLY A 199 20.29 18.40 14.64
N GLU A 200 21.38 18.69 15.37
CA GLU A 200 21.99 17.75 16.31
C GLU A 200 21.03 17.32 17.43
N LEU A 201 20.31 18.28 18.04
CA LEU A 201 19.37 18.01 19.12
C LEU A 201 18.19 17.17 18.65
N LEU A 202 17.65 17.46 17.46
CA LEU A 202 16.59 16.65 16.86
C LEU A 202 17.07 15.23 16.54
N ALA A 203 18.21 15.10 15.84
CA ALA A 203 18.77 13.80 15.48
C ALA A 203 18.99 12.92 16.72
N GLN A 204 19.50 13.51 17.82
CA GLN A 204 19.71 12.83 19.09
C GLN A 204 18.40 12.43 19.78
N GLN A 205 17.36 13.26 19.75
CA GLN A 205 16.09 12.93 20.39
C GLN A 205 15.28 11.91 19.59
N LEU A 206 15.31 12.01 18.27
CA LEU A 206 14.61 11.12 17.35
C LEU A 206 15.32 9.78 17.16
N GLN A 207 16.65 9.76 17.39
CA GLN A 207 17.52 8.61 17.09
C GLN A 207 17.37 8.18 15.62
N SER A 208 17.32 9.15 14.70
CA SER A 208 17.08 8.88 13.28
C SER A 208 18.16 7.98 12.70
N PRO A 209 17.82 6.89 12.00
CA PRO A 209 18.79 6.03 11.35
C PRO A 209 19.15 6.46 9.92
N MET A 210 18.35 7.36 9.35
CA MET A 210 18.51 7.87 7.98
C MET A 210 18.90 9.34 8.03
N PRO A 211 19.85 9.79 7.18
CA PRO A 211 20.15 11.21 7.07
C PRO A 211 18.93 11.94 6.51
N ILE A 212 18.66 13.13 7.04
CA ILE A 212 17.59 14.02 6.58
C ILE A 212 18.24 15.21 5.90
N SER A 213 17.85 15.51 4.67
CA SER A 213 18.30 16.69 3.92
C SER A 213 17.33 17.85 4.10
N VAL A 214 17.83 19.02 4.44
CA VAL A 214 17.04 20.24 4.67
C VAL A 214 17.56 21.37 3.80
N HIS A 215 16.69 21.97 3.01
CA HIS A 215 16.95 23.26 2.36
C HIS A 215 16.46 24.38 3.26
N ALA A 216 17.39 25.22 3.73
CA ALA A 216 17.10 26.28 4.66
C ALA A 216 17.40 27.65 4.04
N CYS A 217 16.47 28.59 4.12
CA CYS A 217 16.68 29.96 3.64
C CYS A 217 15.87 31.01 4.38
N TRP A 218 16.03 32.25 3.93
CA TRP A 218 15.43 33.43 4.52
C TRP A 218 14.50 34.12 3.53
N LYS A 219 13.37 34.62 4.03
CA LYS A 219 12.40 35.40 3.27
C LYS A 219 11.70 36.42 4.17
N ALA A 220 11.34 37.56 3.60
CA ALA A 220 10.43 38.49 4.27
C ALA A 220 9.03 37.86 4.35
N LEU A 221 8.60 37.46 5.55
CA LEU A 221 7.27 36.87 5.80
C LEU A 221 6.31 37.89 6.43
N GLY A 222 6.75 39.14 6.59
CA GLY A 222 5.97 40.22 7.16
C GLY A 222 5.75 40.07 8.66
N GLY A 223 4.82 40.87 9.17
CA GLY A 223 4.45 40.95 10.58
C GLY A 223 4.14 42.38 11.00
N SER A 224 3.52 42.53 12.17
CA SER A 224 3.29 43.82 12.79
C SER A 224 3.27 43.68 14.31
N GLN A 225 3.51 44.78 15.03
CA GLN A 225 3.43 44.75 16.50
C GLN A 225 2.02 44.45 17.01
N SER A 226 0.98 44.75 16.23
CA SER A 226 -0.42 44.54 16.60
C SER A 226 -0.92 43.13 16.27
N GLU A 227 -0.39 42.49 15.23
CA GLU A 227 -0.90 41.21 14.72
C GLU A 227 0.08 40.05 14.95
N GLY A 228 1.30 40.34 15.39
CA GLY A 228 2.38 39.36 15.48
C GLY A 228 3.02 39.11 14.11
N ALA A 229 3.80 38.05 14.00
CA ALA A 229 4.48 37.67 12.78
C ALA A 229 4.58 36.15 12.66
N ARG A 230 4.56 35.64 11.43
CA ARG A 230 5.01 34.27 11.16
C ARG A 230 6.52 34.22 11.39
N ILE A 231 6.96 33.43 12.37
CA ILE A 231 8.37 33.37 12.76
C ILE A 231 9.19 32.62 11.71
N ALA A 232 8.69 31.47 11.29
CA ALA A 232 9.28 30.62 10.29
C ALA A 232 8.21 29.73 9.65
N ALA A 233 8.66 28.87 8.76
CA ALA A 233 7.86 27.90 8.04
C ALA A 233 8.74 26.72 7.66
N ALA A 234 8.33 25.50 7.95
CA ALA A 234 8.86 24.35 7.24
C ALA A 234 7.79 23.29 6.99
N GLY A 235 8.09 22.45 6.02
CA GLY A 235 7.25 21.31 5.65
C GLY A 235 8.05 20.29 4.86
N PRO A 236 7.51 19.08 4.70
CA PRO A 236 8.09 18.10 3.80
C PRO A 236 8.08 18.67 2.37
N SER A 237 9.13 18.40 1.59
CA SER A 237 9.22 18.89 0.21
C SER A 237 8.20 18.22 -0.72
N THR A 238 7.74 17.02 -0.36
CA THR A 238 6.71 16.30 -1.09
C THR A 238 6.01 15.26 -0.20
N PHE A 239 4.94 14.67 -0.73
CA PHE A 239 4.20 13.59 -0.11
C PHE A 239 4.14 12.39 -1.05
N ILE A 240 3.96 11.20 -0.48
CA ILE A 240 3.84 9.94 -1.22
C ILE A 240 2.64 9.15 -0.74
N VAL A 241 2.08 8.35 -1.62
CA VAL A 241 0.95 7.48 -1.32
C VAL A 241 1.18 6.11 -1.97
N ASP A 242 1.01 5.04 -1.21
CA ASP A 242 0.97 3.68 -1.75
C ASP A 242 -0.38 3.45 -2.44
N THR A 243 -0.34 3.46 -3.77
CA THR A 243 -1.51 3.29 -4.63
C THR A 243 -1.33 2.09 -5.55
N GLU A 244 -2.30 1.88 -6.40
CA GLU A 244 -2.19 0.86 -7.43
C GLU A 244 -1.20 1.23 -8.54
N ASP A 245 -1.05 2.50 -8.88
CA ASP A 245 -0.15 2.94 -9.94
C ASP A 245 1.28 3.16 -9.44
N PHE A 246 1.44 3.34 -8.13
CA PHE A 246 2.72 3.46 -7.46
C PHE A 246 2.68 2.71 -6.13
N VAL A 247 3.15 1.46 -6.16
CA VAL A 247 3.20 0.59 -4.98
C VAL A 247 4.35 1.02 -4.08
N VAL A 248 4.17 1.02 -2.76
CA VAL A 248 5.25 1.34 -1.79
C VAL A 248 5.20 0.39 -0.57
N PRO A 249 5.89 -0.75 -0.59
CA PRO A 249 5.62 -1.91 0.28
C PRO A 249 6.01 -1.72 1.75
N TRP A 250 6.80 -0.70 2.07
CA TRP A 250 7.21 -0.39 3.44
C TRP A 250 6.31 0.63 4.12
N LEU A 251 5.36 1.26 3.43
CA LEU A 251 4.39 2.13 4.07
C LEU A 251 3.37 1.28 4.84
N PRO A 252 3.10 1.57 6.12
CA PRO A 252 2.18 0.78 6.93
C PRO A 252 0.77 0.74 6.37
N ASP A 253 0.24 1.88 5.94
CA ASP A 253 -1.12 2.04 5.43
C ASP A 253 -1.11 2.35 3.94
N LYS A 254 -1.94 1.64 3.17
CA LYS A 254 -2.16 1.96 1.76
C LYS A 254 -3.06 3.19 1.64
N TYR A 255 -3.09 3.83 0.48
CA TYR A 255 -4.04 4.90 0.16
C TYR A 255 -4.06 6.02 1.22
N SER A 256 -2.88 6.31 1.77
CA SER A 256 -2.63 7.35 2.76
C SER A 256 -1.39 8.15 2.36
N TRP A 257 -1.48 9.47 2.46
CA TRP A 257 -0.37 10.37 2.28
C TRP A 257 0.61 10.27 3.45
N TYR A 258 1.88 10.11 3.11
CA TYR A 258 3.01 10.19 4.02
C TYR A 258 3.90 11.36 3.60
N ALA A 259 4.38 12.12 4.57
CA ALA A 259 5.43 13.09 4.33
C ALA A 259 6.68 12.35 3.82
N VAL A 260 7.44 12.98 2.91
CA VAL A 260 8.61 12.33 2.32
C VAL A 260 9.64 11.86 3.37
N THR A 261 9.79 12.60 4.47
CA THR A 261 10.67 12.25 5.58
C THR A 261 10.23 10.96 6.29
N GLU A 262 8.92 10.77 6.50
CA GLU A 262 8.35 9.51 7.01
C GLU A 262 8.64 8.36 6.04
N ALA A 263 8.42 8.61 4.74
CA ALA A 263 8.63 7.61 3.70
C ALA A 263 10.10 7.18 3.57
N VAL A 264 11.04 8.13 3.59
CA VAL A 264 12.50 7.90 3.58
C VAL A 264 12.94 7.15 4.84
N ARG A 265 12.38 7.51 6.00
CA ARG A 265 12.64 6.80 7.26
C ARG A 265 12.18 5.34 7.19
N LEU A 266 11.03 5.08 6.57
CA LEU A 266 10.42 3.74 6.48
C LEU A 266 11.03 2.91 5.33
N SER A 267 11.47 3.54 4.25
CA SER A 267 12.11 2.88 3.10
C SER A 267 13.53 2.44 3.39
N GLY A 268 14.23 3.18 4.27
CA GLY A 268 15.65 2.96 4.53
C GLY A 268 16.55 3.36 3.35
N THR A 269 16.04 4.15 2.42
CA THR A 269 16.80 4.70 1.28
C THR A 269 16.54 6.20 1.18
N PRO A 270 17.48 7.05 0.72
CA PRO A 270 17.21 8.47 0.50
C PRO A 270 16.02 8.67 -0.44
N GLN A 271 15.50 9.90 -0.47
CA GLN A 271 14.37 10.28 -1.31
C GLN A 271 14.54 9.83 -2.76
N CYS A 272 15.71 10.04 -3.35
CA CYS A 272 15.97 9.61 -4.72
C CYS A 272 15.88 8.10 -4.94
N GLY A 273 16.32 7.30 -3.97
CA GLY A 273 16.14 5.85 -4.01
C GLY A 273 14.66 5.45 -3.83
N THR A 274 13.86 6.27 -3.15
CA THR A 274 12.42 6.03 -2.95
C THR A 274 11.61 6.32 -4.22
N PHE A 275 11.86 7.46 -4.88
CA PHE A 275 11.05 7.94 -6.02
C PHE A 275 11.67 7.67 -7.40
N GLY A 276 12.93 7.26 -7.46
CA GLY A 276 13.68 7.13 -8.71
C GLY A 276 13.92 8.45 -9.46
N ASN A 277 14.21 9.50 -8.70
CA ASN A 277 14.60 10.81 -9.20
C ASN A 277 16.08 11.11 -8.90
N ASP A 278 16.52 12.35 -9.13
CA ASP A 278 17.89 12.79 -8.88
C ASP A 278 18.10 13.10 -7.39
N CYS A 279 19.28 12.81 -6.84
CA CYS A 279 19.57 12.96 -5.41
C CYS A 279 19.86 14.41 -4.95
N ASN A 280 19.26 15.40 -5.60
CA ASN A 280 19.44 16.83 -5.28
C ASN A 280 18.24 17.44 -4.53
N GLU A 281 17.12 16.72 -4.43
CA GLU A 281 15.92 17.19 -3.75
C GLU A 281 16.07 17.07 -2.22
N PRO A 282 15.66 18.09 -1.45
CA PRO A 282 15.66 18.02 0.01
C PRO A 282 14.48 17.19 0.51
N ASP A 283 14.55 16.70 1.74
CA ASP A 283 13.40 16.09 2.41
C ASP A 283 12.51 17.15 3.07
N ILE A 284 13.12 18.24 3.56
CA ILE A 284 12.43 19.35 4.24
C ILE A 284 12.84 20.68 3.60
N GLU A 285 11.86 21.54 3.36
CA GLU A 285 12.10 22.95 3.06
C GLU A 285 11.80 23.80 4.29
N ALA A 286 12.72 24.69 4.66
CA ALA A 286 12.61 25.57 5.81
C ALA A 286 12.91 27.03 5.43
N THR A 287 12.01 27.93 5.79
CA THR A 287 12.11 29.37 5.56
C THR A 287 12.01 30.12 6.89
N PHE A 288 13.00 30.96 7.18
CA PHE A 288 13.03 31.82 8.36
C PHE A 288 12.67 33.27 7.98
N ASN A 289 11.92 33.95 8.84
CA ASN A 289 11.48 35.31 8.57
C ASN A 289 12.63 36.32 8.71
N SER A 290 13.10 36.87 7.59
CA SER A 290 14.15 37.89 7.60
C SER A 290 13.71 39.22 8.19
N ASP A 291 12.40 39.47 8.30
CA ASP A 291 11.89 40.72 8.86
C ASP A 291 12.02 40.78 10.38
N LEU A 292 12.22 39.63 11.05
CA LEU A 292 12.35 39.55 12.50
C LEU A 292 13.77 39.78 12.99
N ASP A 293 14.76 39.59 12.14
CA ASP A 293 16.17 39.63 12.55
C ASP A 293 16.87 40.93 12.12
N PRO A 294 17.97 41.33 12.77
CA PRO A 294 18.76 42.46 12.31
C PRO A 294 19.24 42.27 10.86
N PRO A 295 19.27 43.35 10.06
CA PRO A 295 19.03 44.74 10.46
C PRO A 295 17.55 45.20 10.43
N VAL A 296 16.60 44.35 10.04
CA VAL A 296 15.19 44.76 9.79
C VAL A 296 14.40 44.83 11.10
N ASN A 297 14.23 43.70 11.80
CA ASN A 297 13.59 43.58 13.11
C ASN A 297 12.27 44.38 13.30
N ILE A 298 11.27 44.15 12.43
CA ILE A 298 10.04 44.95 12.33
C ILE A 298 9.16 44.97 13.59
N ILE A 299 9.23 43.92 14.44
CA ILE A 299 8.47 43.84 15.70
C ILE A 299 9.33 44.04 16.95
N ASN A 300 10.63 44.33 16.80
CA ASN A 300 11.60 44.48 17.89
C ASN A 300 11.71 43.23 18.80
N VAL A 301 11.76 42.05 18.17
CA VAL A 301 11.93 40.73 18.82
C VAL A 301 12.86 39.87 17.95
N PRO A 302 14.20 40.08 18.02
CA PRO A 302 15.15 39.39 17.15
C PRO A 302 15.33 37.92 17.53
N PHE A 303 15.97 37.15 16.65
CA PHE A 303 16.36 35.79 16.97
C PHE A 303 17.53 35.76 17.95
N TYR A 304 17.49 34.77 18.84
CA TYR A 304 18.53 34.42 19.78
C TYR A 304 19.23 33.14 19.34
N TYR A 305 20.55 33.21 19.14
CA TYR A 305 21.38 32.14 18.56
C TYR A 305 22.24 31.37 19.57
N GLY A 306 22.06 31.60 20.88
CA GLY A 306 22.84 30.96 21.94
C GLY A 306 22.52 29.48 22.14
N PHE A 307 23.53 28.68 22.51
CA PHE A 307 23.41 27.21 22.60
C PHE A 307 22.76 26.70 23.88
N THR A 308 22.63 27.50 24.94
CA THR A 308 22.04 27.01 26.22
C THR A 308 20.68 27.61 26.52
N GLY A 309 20.39 28.82 26.02
CA GLY A 309 19.18 29.57 26.38
C GLY A 309 19.32 30.35 27.69
N ALA A 310 20.37 30.12 28.48
CA ALA A 310 20.53 30.73 29.81
C ALA A 310 20.67 32.27 29.77
N SER A 311 21.18 32.80 28.66
CA SER A 311 21.37 34.25 28.45
C SER A 311 20.34 34.84 27.47
N LYS A 312 19.26 34.12 27.16
CA LYS A 312 18.24 34.58 26.21
C LYS A 312 17.58 35.87 26.73
N PRO A 313 17.62 36.98 25.96
CA PRO A 313 16.90 38.19 26.34
C PRO A 313 15.38 37.97 26.39
N ALA A 314 14.70 38.60 27.34
CA ALA A 314 13.25 38.45 27.52
C ALA A 314 12.42 38.84 26.28
N ARG A 315 12.94 39.72 25.41
CA ARG A 315 12.31 40.09 24.12
C ARG A 315 13.12 39.55 22.95
N SER A 316 13.19 38.22 22.84
CA SER A 316 13.82 37.54 21.71
C SER A 316 13.17 36.19 21.44
N ILE A 317 13.28 35.71 20.21
CA ILE A 317 12.78 34.40 19.78
C ILE A 317 13.93 33.40 19.83
N ASP A 318 13.73 32.23 20.45
CA ASP A 318 14.78 31.22 20.50
C ASP A 318 14.89 30.53 19.13
N PHE A 319 15.98 30.79 18.40
CA PHE A 319 16.14 30.29 17.03
C PHE A 319 16.21 28.76 17.00
N ILE A 320 16.93 28.15 17.95
CA ILE A 320 17.07 26.70 18.03
C ILE A 320 15.70 26.04 18.27
N THR A 321 14.92 26.55 19.22
CA THR A 321 13.54 26.09 19.49
C THR A 321 12.66 26.22 18.26
N THR A 322 12.70 27.38 17.59
CA THR A 322 11.96 27.63 16.35
C THR A 322 12.36 26.64 15.28
N THR A 323 13.65 26.47 14.98
CA THR A 323 14.12 25.48 14.00
C THR A 323 13.64 24.08 14.36
N MET A 324 13.72 23.68 15.64
CA MET A 324 13.26 22.35 16.06
C MET A 324 11.77 22.16 15.80
N HIS A 325 10.95 23.17 16.10
CA HIS A 325 9.52 23.18 15.83
C HIS A 325 9.23 23.05 14.33
N GLU A 326 9.82 23.90 13.50
CA GLU A 326 9.59 23.89 12.06
C GLU A 326 10.02 22.57 11.42
N LEU A 327 11.22 22.06 11.75
CA LEU A 327 11.66 20.77 11.22
C LEU A 327 10.77 19.61 11.67
N THR A 328 10.07 19.72 12.80
CA THR A 328 9.09 18.73 13.23
C THR A 328 7.85 18.71 12.32
N HIS A 329 7.40 19.87 11.79
CA HIS A 329 6.42 19.87 10.69
C HIS A 329 6.98 19.16 9.46
N GLY A 330 8.23 19.43 9.10
CA GLY A 330 8.92 18.74 8.01
C GLY A 330 9.03 17.22 8.18
N MET A 331 9.02 16.73 9.43
CA MET A 331 9.02 15.30 9.78
C MET A 331 7.64 14.63 9.70
N GLY A 332 6.60 15.36 9.27
CA GLY A 332 5.24 14.83 9.11
C GLY A 332 4.24 15.26 10.19
N PHE A 333 4.62 16.19 11.09
CA PHE A 333 3.67 16.79 12.04
C PHE A 333 2.77 17.82 11.33
N VAL A 334 1.96 17.38 10.37
CA VAL A 334 1.14 18.22 9.51
C VAL A 334 -0.09 17.44 9.03
N SER A 335 -1.27 18.03 9.16
CA SER A 335 -2.51 17.50 8.59
C SER A 335 -2.67 17.95 7.14
N LEU A 336 -3.17 17.05 6.28
CA LEU A 336 -3.60 17.38 4.91
C LEU A 336 -5.12 17.56 4.79
N ILE A 337 -5.83 17.65 5.91
CA ILE A 337 -7.24 18.05 5.89
C ILE A 337 -7.32 19.51 5.48
N ASN A 338 -8.20 19.79 4.51
CA ASN A 338 -8.42 21.15 4.09
C ASN A 338 -9.03 21.97 5.24
N VAL A 339 -8.31 23.01 5.65
CA VAL A 339 -8.73 23.97 6.67
C VAL A 339 -8.89 25.37 6.09
N ASP A 340 -8.72 25.55 4.78
CA ASP A 340 -8.87 26.83 4.11
C ASP A 340 -10.11 26.78 3.19
N PRO A 341 -11.13 27.63 3.42
CA PRO A 341 -12.29 27.69 2.52
C PRO A 341 -11.93 28.18 1.11
N ASP A 342 -10.78 28.85 0.92
CA ASP A 342 -10.32 29.29 -0.40
C ASP A 342 -9.73 28.12 -1.21
N ASP A 343 -9.24 27.07 -0.55
CA ASP A 343 -8.66 25.86 -1.16
C ASP A 343 -9.70 24.75 -1.41
N GLY A 344 -10.93 24.90 -0.90
CA GLY A 344 -12.04 23.99 -1.17
C GLY A 344 -12.96 23.72 0.02
N VAL A 345 -13.54 22.53 0.06
CA VAL A 345 -14.46 22.13 1.14
C VAL A 345 -13.66 21.92 2.43
N VAL A 346 -13.92 22.74 3.45
CA VAL A 346 -13.30 22.56 4.77
C VAL A 346 -13.66 21.20 5.35
N GLY A 347 -12.67 20.52 5.92
CA GLY A 347 -12.80 19.16 6.44
C GLY A 347 -12.61 18.06 5.39
N ALA A 348 -12.45 18.40 4.10
CA ALA A 348 -12.14 17.44 3.06
C ALA A 348 -10.70 16.89 3.19
N ARG A 349 -10.51 15.67 2.72
CA ARG A 349 -9.21 15.00 2.64
C ARG A 349 -8.30 15.63 1.60
N GLY A 350 -6.99 15.48 1.78
CA GLY A 350 -6.00 15.84 0.77
C GLY A 350 -6.17 15.01 -0.50
N SER A 351 -6.20 15.69 -1.65
CA SER A 351 -6.40 15.07 -2.96
C SER A 351 -5.12 15.05 -3.79
N SER A 352 -4.95 14.02 -4.61
CA SER A 352 -3.92 13.99 -5.64
C SER A 352 -4.23 14.99 -6.76
N GLU A 353 -3.26 15.25 -7.64
CA GLU A 353 -3.48 16.05 -8.85
C GLU A 353 -4.60 15.48 -9.75
N GLY A 354 -4.83 14.16 -9.70
CA GLY A 354 -5.92 13.48 -10.39
C GLY A 354 -7.29 13.63 -9.73
N GLY A 355 -7.38 14.30 -8.57
CA GLY A 355 -8.62 14.54 -7.83
C GLY A 355 -9.02 13.43 -6.84
N GLU A 356 -8.24 12.34 -6.75
CA GLU A 356 -8.50 11.25 -5.80
C GLU A 356 -8.08 11.65 -4.39
N SER A 357 -8.99 11.53 -3.43
CA SER A 357 -8.71 11.90 -2.03
C SER A 357 -8.24 10.72 -1.19
N TYR A 358 -7.20 10.95 -0.39
CA TYR A 358 -6.62 9.93 0.47
C TYR A 358 -6.59 10.39 1.92
N ASP A 359 -6.46 9.44 2.83
CA ASP A 359 -6.16 9.78 4.22
C ASP A 359 -4.73 10.35 4.31
N ASP A 360 -4.35 10.94 5.44
CA ASP A 360 -2.94 11.27 5.72
C ASP A 360 -2.50 10.65 7.05
N ALA A 361 -1.20 10.30 7.13
CA ALA A 361 -0.63 9.57 8.25
C ALA A 361 -0.86 10.28 9.60
N PHE A 362 -0.75 11.61 9.61
CA PHE A 362 -0.98 12.44 10.79
C PHE A 362 -2.44 12.40 11.23
N SER A 363 -3.37 12.72 10.34
CA SER A 363 -4.79 12.83 10.66
C SER A 363 -5.45 11.49 10.94
N ARG A 364 -4.84 10.37 10.54
CA ARG A 364 -5.23 9.02 10.98
C ARG A 364 -5.05 8.80 12.48
N GLN A 365 -4.11 9.52 13.11
CA GLN A 365 -3.90 9.46 14.55
C GLN A 365 -4.89 10.34 15.32
N LEU A 366 -5.80 11.05 14.64
CA LEU A 366 -6.76 11.94 15.26
C LEU A 366 -8.11 11.26 15.49
N VAL A 367 -8.81 11.72 16.54
CA VAL A 367 -10.22 11.41 16.79
C VAL A 367 -11.01 12.69 16.95
N ALA A 368 -12.28 12.62 16.55
CA ALA A 368 -13.29 13.62 16.89
C ALA A 368 -14.00 13.16 18.18
N VAL A 369 -13.88 13.96 19.24
CA VAL A 369 -14.51 13.74 20.55
C VAL A 369 -15.78 14.57 20.67
N ASP A 370 -16.87 13.90 21.06
CA ASP A 370 -18.05 14.56 21.60
C ASP A 370 -17.86 14.68 23.11
N THR A 371 -17.54 15.90 23.57
CA THR A 371 -17.26 16.17 24.99
C THR A 371 -18.50 16.09 25.86
N GLN A 372 -19.70 16.21 25.30
CA GLN A 372 -20.96 16.09 26.04
C GLN A 372 -21.34 14.62 26.21
N ALA A 373 -21.26 13.84 25.13
CA ALA A 373 -21.57 12.41 25.14
C ALA A 373 -20.43 11.55 25.73
N ARG A 374 -19.23 12.13 25.90
CA ARG A 374 -18.00 11.43 26.32
C ARG A 374 -17.69 10.23 25.43
N SER A 375 -17.89 10.42 24.13
CA SER A 375 -17.64 9.43 23.09
C SER A 375 -16.65 10.00 22.08
N TYR A 376 -16.09 9.13 21.24
CA TYR A 376 -15.18 9.54 20.19
C TYR A 376 -15.28 8.61 19.00
N GLN A 377 -14.88 9.11 17.84
CA GLN A 377 -14.76 8.34 16.60
C GLN A 377 -13.50 8.73 15.84
N PRO A 378 -12.92 7.85 15.00
CA PRO A 378 -11.75 8.18 14.18
C PRO A 378 -12.02 9.39 13.29
N PHE A 379 -11.11 10.35 13.25
CA PHE A 379 -11.28 11.61 12.51
C PHE A 379 -11.39 11.38 10.99
N LEU A 380 -10.61 10.44 10.47
CA LEU A 380 -10.65 9.96 9.08
C LEU A 380 -11.49 8.69 8.89
N GLY A 381 -12.26 8.28 9.90
CA GLY A 381 -13.09 7.08 9.83
C GLY A 381 -14.20 7.17 8.78
N PRO A 382 -14.72 6.02 8.30
CA PRO A 382 -15.79 5.99 7.29
C PRO A 382 -17.10 6.61 7.77
N ALA A 383 -17.32 6.70 9.08
CA ALA A 383 -18.49 7.33 9.69
C ALA A 383 -18.33 8.84 9.93
N THR A 384 -17.15 9.42 9.69
CA THR A 384 -16.88 10.84 9.90
C THR A 384 -16.91 11.57 8.57
N SER A 385 -17.92 12.43 8.37
CA SER A 385 -18.07 13.27 7.18
C SER A 385 -17.15 14.48 7.18
N ASP A 386 -16.94 15.11 6.01
CA ASP A 386 -16.18 16.37 5.90
C ASP A 386 -16.77 17.46 6.81
N ALA A 387 -18.10 17.57 6.87
CA ALA A 387 -18.79 18.53 7.73
C ALA A 387 -18.55 18.29 9.22
N GLN A 388 -18.48 17.02 9.65
CA GLN A 388 -18.13 16.68 11.03
C GLN A 388 -16.67 17.02 11.35
N ARG A 389 -15.74 16.76 10.41
CA ARG A 389 -14.33 17.20 10.54
C ARG A 389 -14.23 18.73 10.63
N ALA A 390 -14.91 19.45 9.76
CA ALA A 390 -14.93 20.92 9.76
C ALA A 390 -15.44 21.48 11.10
N SER A 391 -16.52 20.88 11.64
CA SER A 391 -17.07 21.27 12.94
C SER A 391 -16.09 21.01 14.08
N ALA A 392 -15.40 19.86 14.07
CA ALA A 392 -14.38 19.54 15.07
C ALA A 392 -13.15 20.47 14.95
N ALA A 393 -12.74 20.84 13.73
CA ALA A 393 -11.59 21.71 13.48
C ALA A 393 -11.71 23.15 14.02
N VAL A 394 -12.91 23.54 14.48
CA VAL A 394 -13.18 24.87 15.08
C VAL A 394 -13.76 24.78 16.51
N SER A 395 -13.57 23.66 17.19
CA SER A 395 -14.21 23.36 18.48
C SER A 395 -13.40 23.81 19.71
N ASN A 396 -12.11 24.09 19.55
CA ASN A 396 -11.06 24.16 20.57
C ASN A 396 -10.75 22.83 21.27
N ASP A 397 -11.72 21.94 21.41
CA ASP A 397 -11.61 20.78 22.28
C ASP A 397 -12.22 19.47 21.74
N SER A 398 -12.59 19.37 20.47
CA SER A 398 -13.08 18.10 19.89
C SER A 398 -11.99 17.31 19.16
N VAL A 399 -10.93 17.95 18.66
CA VAL A 399 -9.84 17.23 17.98
C VAL A 399 -8.80 16.77 19.01
N ARG A 400 -8.48 15.48 18.95
CA ARG A 400 -7.60 14.83 19.91
C ARG A 400 -6.67 13.84 19.24
N TRP A 401 -5.48 13.66 19.81
CA TRP A 401 -4.53 12.63 19.39
C TRP A 401 -4.83 11.30 20.10
N ALA A 402 -4.99 10.22 19.34
CA ALA A 402 -5.34 8.89 19.85
C ALA A 402 -4.16 7.89 19.85
N GLY A 403 -2.99 8.26 19.32
CA GLY A 403 -1.80 7.42 19.35
C GLY A 403 -1.38 7.07 20.79
N MET A 404 -1.42 5.79 21.13
CA MET A 404 -1.40 5.32 22.53
C MET A 404 -0.14 5.71 23.30
N GLU A 405 1.01 5.79 22.63
CA GLU A 405 2.27 6.20 23.29
C GLU A 405 2.17 7.64 23.82
N ALA A 406 1.59 8.56 23.04
CA ALA A 406 1.38 9.93 23.47
C ALA A 406 0.25 10.03 24.52
N VAL A 407 -0.83 9.25 24.36
CA VAL A 407 -1.92 9.19 25.35
C VAL A 407 -1.41 8.75 26.73
N MET A 408 -0.54 7.74 26.79
CA MET A 408 -0.02 7.18 28.03
C MET A 408 1.26 7.86 28.54
N SER A 409 1.81 8.81 27.77
CA SER A 409 3.04 9.51 28.12
C SER A 409 2.93 10.24 29.46
N ALA A 410 4.00 10.22 30.26
CA ALA A 410 4.09 11.03 31.47
C ALA A 410 4.11 12.56 31.19
N LEU A 411 4.36 12.94 29.93
CA LEU A 411 4.32 14.33 29.46
C LEU A 411 2.92 14.76 29.00
N ASN A 412 1.97 13.84 28.90
CA ASN A 412 0.58 14.18 28.63
C ASN A 412 -0.08 14.67 29.92
N GLN A 413 -0.37 15.98 29.99
CA GLN A 413 -1.00 16.60 31.16
C GLN A 413 -2.42 16.08 31.44
N ARG A 414 -3.03 15.37 30.48
CA ARG A 414 -4.37 14.77 30.59
C ARG A 414 -4.35 13.27 30.91
N ARG A 415 -3.17 12.63 30.99
CA ARG A 415 -3.03 11.16 31.09
C ARG A 415 -3.94 10.51 32.13
N ASP A 416 -4.08 11.14 33.30
CA ASP A 416 -4.80 10.56 34.45
C ASP A 416 -6.33 10.78 34.38
N GLN A 417 -6.84 11.42 33.32
CA GLN A 417 -8.28 11.54 33.07
C GLN A 417 -8.85 10.21 32.52
N PRO A 418 -10.16 9.97 32.62
CA PRO A 418 -10.79 8.87 31.90
C PRO A 418 -10.84 9.14 30.40
N MET A 419 -10.82 8.07 29.61
CA MET A 419 -11.05 8.16 28.16
C MET A 419 -12.48 8.65 27.85
N PRO A 420 -12.69 9.54 26.85
CA PRO A 420 -11.71 10.10 25.90
C PRO A 420 -10.98 11.37 26.38
N ASP A 421 -11.22 11.84 27.60
CA ASP A 421 -10.69 13.13 28.10
C ASP A 421 -9.15 13.11 28.28
N ASN A 422 -8.56 11.92 28.38
CA ASN A 422 -7.12 11.71 28.49
C ASN A 422 -6.32 11.87 27.20
N PHE A 423 -6.99 12.02 26.05
CA PHE A 423 -6.28 12.24 24.80
C PHE A 423 -5.66 13.64 24.74
N PRO A 424 -4.42 13.80 24.22
CA PRO A 424 -3.80 15.10 24.00
C PRO A 424 -4.63 16.01 23.09
N LEU A 425 -4.60 17.32 23.38
CA LEU A 425 -5.26 18.35 22.59
C LEU A 425 -4.50 18.64 21.30
N ILE A 426 -5.23 18.72 20.20
CA ILE A 426 -4.74 19.30 18.94
C ILE A 426 -5.39 20.65 18.73
N PHE A 427 -4.60 21.61 18.27
CA PHE A 427 -5.03 22.99 18.07
C PHE A 427 -6.09 23.08 16.96
N ALA A 428 -7.30 23.43 17.37
CA ALA A 428 -8.48 23.53 16.51
C ALA A 428 -9.31 24.76 16.93
N PRO A 429 -8.76 25.99 16.80
CA PRO A 429 -9.35 27.18 17.40
C PRO A 429 -10.69 27.56 16.75
N CYS A 430 -11.56 28.21 17.51
CA CYS A 430 -12.70 28.97 16.96
C CYS A 430 -12.29 30.44 16.79
N GLU A 431 -11.89 30.85 15.59
CA GLU A 431 -11.64 32.26 15.31
C GLU A 431 -12.92 32.99 14.88
N ARG A 432 -13.18 34.16 15.48
CA ARG A 432 -14.32 35.02 15.17
C ARG A 432 -13.87 36.48 15.15
N ALA A 433 -14.36 37.26 14.18
CA ALA A 433 -14.06 38.70 14.11
C ALA A 433 -14.95 39.50 15.09
N ALA A 434 -16.20 39.07 15.28
CA ALA A 434 -17.13 39.64 16.26
C ALA A 434 -18.02 38.56 16.92
N ALA A 435 -18.67 38.93 18.02
CA ALA A 435 -19.64 38.07 18.70
C ALA A 435 -20.83 37.79 17.77
N GLY A 436 -21.09 36.51 17.47
CA GLY A 436 -22.14 36.06 16.56
C GLY A 436 -21.63 35.58 15.19
N ASP A 437 -20.37 35.84 14.85
CA ASP A 437 -19.76 35.31 13.63
C ASP A 437 -19.58 33.78 13.70
N PRO A 438 -19.69 33.07 12.55
CA PRO A 438 -19.35 31.66 12.49
C PRO A 438 -17.87 31.47 12.85
N CYS A 439 -17.57 30.38 13.58
CA CYS A 439 -16.17 30.02 13.85
C CYS A 439 -15.45 29.72 12.54
N LYS A 440 -14.21 30.21 12.42
CA LYS A 440 -13.30 29.88 11.33
C LYS A 440 -12.06 29.18 11.86
N THR A 441 -11.52 28.31 11.02
CA THR A 441 -10.19 27.73 11.16
C THR A 441 -9.11 28.80 10.97
N ARG A 442 -7.91 28.51 11.45
CA ARG A 442 -6.67 29.26 11.16
C ARG A 442 -5.79 28.45 10.20
N PRO A 443 -5.81 28.74 8.89
CA PRO A 443 -4.91 28.09 7.94
C PRO A 443 -3.45 28.17 8.39
N GLY A 444 -2.70 27.08 8.23
CA GLY A 444 -1.30 26.97 8.66
C GLY A 444 -1.06 26.65 10.13
N SER A 445 -2.08 26.70 11.01
CA SER A 445 -1.93 26.29 12.42
C SER A 445 -2.93 25.23 12.86
N THR A 446 -4.16 25.29 12.36
CA THR A 446 -5.23 24.34 12.71
C THR A 446 -4.83 22.93 12.28
N LEU A 447 -5.02 21.94 13.16
CA LEU A 447 -4.68 20.52 12.94
C LEU A 447 -3.19 20.21 12.79
N SER A 448 -2.28 21.10 13.14
CA SER A 448 -0.83 20.86 13.06
C SER A 448 -0.06 21.22 14.33
N HIS A 449 -0.75 21.49 15.44
CA HIS A 449 -0.11 21.91 16.71
C HIS A 449 -0.74 21.21 17.90
N THR A 450 0.03 21.04 18.98
CA THR A 450 -0.49 20.65 20.30
C THR A 450 -0.98 21.88 21.07
N VAL A 451 -1.68 21.63 22.19
CA VAL A 451 -2.14 22.68 23.11
C VAL A 451 -1.85 22.26 24.55
N GLN A 452 -0.61 22.47 25.01
CA GLN A 452 -0.25 22.33 26.43
C GLN A 452 1.04 23.11 26.74
N ALA A 453 1.13 23.71 27.93
CA ALA A 453 2.33 24.46 28.32
C ALA A 453 3.59 23.57 28.26
N GLY A 454 4.68 24.09 27.69
CA GLY A 454 5.96 23.38 27.61
C GLY A 454 6.09 22.35 26.49
N ASP A 455 5.15 22.29 25.55
CA ASP A 455 5.31 21.53 24.30
C ASP A 455 6.08 22.32 23.25
N LEU A 456 6.93 21.63 22.49
CA LEU A 456 7.62 22.21 21.34
C LEU A 456 6.63 22.58 20.24
N MET A 457 5.63 21.73 19.99
CA MET A 457 4.65 21.88 18.91
C MET A 457 3.43 22.73 19.28
N ASN A 458 3.55 23.62 20.27
CA ASN A 458 2.48 24.57 20.57
C ASN A 458 2.29 25.56 19.43
N ALA A 459 1.04 25.98 19.21
CA ALA A 459 0.68 26.96 18.17
C ALA A 459 1.25 28.39 18.38
N PHE A 460 1.88 28.66 19.51
CA PHE A 460 2.40 29.99 19.86
C PHE A 460 3.75 29.88 20.58
N ASP A 461 4.66 30.81 20.29
CA ASP A 461 5.89 31.00 21.08
C ASP A 461 5.52 31.52 22.47
N ASP A 462 5.88 30.78 23.51
CA ASP A 462 5.69 31.18 24.91
C ASP A 462 6.92 31.93 25.47
N GLY A 463 7.91 32.21 24.61
CA GLY A 463 9.14 32.91 24.97
C GLY A 463 10.15 32.03 25.69
N SER A 464 9.89 30.73 25.87
CA SER A 464 10.84 29.79 26.44
C SER A 464 11.93 29.37 25.45
N SER A 465 12.93 28.64 25.95
CA SER A 465 13.94 27.94 25.13
C SER A 465 13.68 26.43 25.19
N ASN A 466 12.45 26.02 24.88
CA ASN A 466 12.06 24.62 24.92
C ASN A 466 12.70 23.84 23.75
N ARG A 467 13.77 23.10 24.03
CA ARG A 467 14.54 22.35 23.02
C ARG A 467 14.36 20.84 23.15
N SER A 468 13.20 20.42 23.65
CA SER A 468 12.80 19.01 23.73
C SER A 468 11.59 18.76 22.86
N LEU A 469 11.59 17.67 22.09
CA LEU A 469 10.41 17.21 21.36
C LEU A 469 9.22 16.95 22.30
N GLY A 470 9.47 16.65 23.58
CA GLY A 470 8.40 16.50 24.57
C GLY A 470 7.32 15.50 24.13
N LEU A 471 6.06 15.92 24.14
CA LEU A 471 4.95 15.09 23.68
C LEU A 471 4.94 14.84 22.16
N ALA A 472 5.65 15.65 21.37
CA ALA A 472 5.75 15.45 19.93
C ALA A 472 6.56 14.20 19.56
N LEU A 473 7.52 13.74 20.40
CA LEU A 473 8.28 12.52 20.12
C LEU A 473 7.40 11.26 20.03
N PRO A 474 6.57 10.92 21.05
CA PRO A 474 5.67 9.78 20.94
C PRO A 474 4.55 9.99 19.90
N MET A 475 4.28 11.23 19.47
CA MET A 475 3.40 11.48 18.32
C MET A 475 4.10 11.12 17.00
N LEU A 476 5.34 11.58 16.78
CA LEU A 476 6.17 11.19 15.63
C LEU A 476 6.40 9.68 15.56
N HIS A 477 6.52 8.99 16.70
CA HIS A 477 6.61 7.53 16.72
C HIS A 477 5.44 6.85 16.03
N ALA A 478 4.21 7.35 16.21
CA ALA A 478 3.01 6.83 15.54
C ALA A 478 3.03 7.09 14.02
N LEU A 479 3.85 8.04 13.56
CA LEU A 479 4.04 8.37 12.15
C LEU A 479 5.18 7.58 11.48
N GLY A 480 5.80 6.64 12.20
CA GLY A 480 6.86 5.78 11.68
C GLY A 480 8.28 6.13 12.15
N TRP A 481 8.43 7.09 13.06
CA TRP A 481 9.74 7.46 13.61
C TRP A 481 10.21 6.60 14.77
N ALA A 482 9.40 5.64 15.22
CA ALA A 482 9.75 4.75 16.33
C ALA A 482 11.04 3.97 16.05
N THR A 483 11.85 3.80 17.09
CA THR A 483 13.08 2.98 17.06
C THR A 483 12.91 1.62 17.74
N THR A 484 11.74 1.37 18.33
CA THR A 484 11.38 0.09 18.93
C THR A 484 11.18 -1.00 17.86
N ASP A 485 11.52 -2.24 18.20
CA ASP A 485 11.32 -3.40 17.33
C ASP A 485 9.88 -3.48 16.82
N ALA A 486 9.71 -3.55 15.50
CA ALA A 486 8.43 -3.70 14.83
C ALA A 486 8.06 -5.19 14.70
N THR A 487 6.76 -5.47 14.73
CA THR A 487 6.25 -6.80 14.42
C THR A 487 6.20 -7.01 12.90
N PRO A 488 6.60 -8.18 12.37
CA PRO A 488 6.42 -8.49 10.96
C PRO A 488 4.95 -8.30 10.52
N PRO A 489 4.71 -7.75 9.31
CA PRO A 489 3.36 -7.60 8.81
C PRO A 489 2.71 -8.97 8.62
N SER A 490 1.41 -9.05 8.91
CA SER A 490 0.57 -10.17 8.51
C SER A 490 -0.01 -9.88 7.13
N TYR A 491 0.16 -10.81 6.19
CA TYR A 491 -0.44 -10.71 4.87
C TYR A 491 -1.76 -11.48 4.81
N ALA A 492 -2.71 -10.96 4.05
CA ALA A 492 -4.01 -11.59 3.89
C ALA A 492 -3.88 -12.94 3.15
N ILE A 493 -4.54 -13.98 3.68
CA ILE A 493 -4.72 -15.25 3.01
C ILE A 493 -6.16 -15.26 2.44
N PRO A 494 -6.32 -15.23 1.11
CA PRO A 494 -7.63 -15.19 0.50
C PRO A 494 -8.39 -16.51 0.63
N ALA A 495 -9.71 -16.42 0.75
CA ALA A 495 -10.59 -17.57 0.58
C ALA A 495 -10.58 -18.04 -0.89
N THR A 496 -10.59 -19.36 -1.11
CA THR A 496 -10.79 -19.94 -2.44
C THR A 496 -12.27 -19.97 -2.78
N GLY A 497 -12.61 -19.79 -4.06
CA GLY A 497 -13.98 -19.78 -4.57
C GLY A 497 -14.30 -18.51 -5.35
N ASN A 498 -15.59 -18.24 -5.47
CA ASN A 498 -16.11 -17.12 -6.24
C ASN A 498 -15.90 -15.79 -5.53
N TRP A 499 -15.40 -14.80 -6.25
CA TRP A 499 -15.32 -13.41 -5.80
C TRP A 499 -16.00 -12.51 -6.83
N TYR A 500 -16.68 -11.48 -6.36
CA TYR A 500 -17.42 -10.55 -7.22
C TYR A 500 -17.37 -9.13 -6.67
N ASP A 501 -17.62 -8.14 -7.51
CA ASP A 501 -17.86 -6.76 -7.06
C ASP A 501 -19.36 -6.53 -7.01
N ARG A 502 -19.93 -6.25 -5.83
CA ARG A 502 -21.37 -5.99 -5.67
C ARG A 502 -21.89 -4.82 -6.50
N THR A 503 -21.01 -3.89 -6.87
CA THR A 503 -21.37 -2.77 -7.75
C THR A 503 -21.36 -3.16 -9.24
N ARG A 504 -20.94 -4.39 -9.57
CA ARG A 504 -20.78 -4.91 -10.93
C ARG A 504 -21.35 -6.33 -11.05
N GLY A 505 -22.65 -6.48 -10.78
CA GLY A 505 -23.33 -7.77 -10.78
C GLY A 505 -23.18 -8.55 -12.10
N GLY A 506 -22.86 -9.84 -12.03
CA GLY A 506 -22.64 -10.70 -13.21
C GLY A 506 -21.19 -10.76 -13.70
N HIS A 507 -20.31 -9.92 -13.17
CA HIS A 507 -18.88 -10.03 -13.35
C HIS A 507 -18.22 -10.58 -12.09
N GLY A 508 -17.11 -11.29 -12.25
CA GLY A 508 -16.35 -11.78 -11.11
C GLY A 508 -15.28 -12.77 -11.51
N ILE A 509 -14.73 -13.43 -10.51
CA ILE A 509 -13.67 -14.40 -10.68
C ILE A 509 -13.96 -15.65 -9.86
N ASP A 510 -13.53 -16.79 -10.36
CA ASP A 510 -13.33 -18.00 -9.58
C ASP A 510 -11.84 -18.09 -9.23
N PHE A 511 -11.49 -17.86 -7.96
CA PHE A 511 -10.12 -17.77 -7.46
C PHE A 511 -9.75 -19.02 -6.67
N GLN A 512 -8.84 -19.85 -7.19
CA GLN A 512 -8.66 -21.22 -6.70
C GLN A 512 -7.20 -21.56 -6.40
N LEU A 513 -6.97 -22.11 -5.21
CA LEU A 513 -5.68 -22.69 -4.85
C LEU A 513 -5.44 -23.94 -5.70
N TYR A 514 -4.27 -24.03 -6.31
CA TYR A 514 -3.86 -25.21 -7.08
C TYR A 514 -2.83 -26.06 -6.33
N GLN A 515 -1.84 -25.41 -5.73
CA GLN A 515 -0.72 -26.07 -5.04
C GLN A 515 -0.09 -25.13 -4.01
N ARG A 516 0.24 -25.66 -2.83
CA ARG A 516 1.00 -24.93 -1.81
C ARG A 516 2.50 -25.01 -2.03
N SER A 517 3.22 -23.92 -1.76
CA SER A 517 4.69 -23.89 -1.80
C SER A 517 5.26 -22.91 -0.78
N ALA A 518 5.95 -23.45 0.23
CA ALA A 518 6.60 -22.65 1.26
C ALA A 518 7.79 -21.82 0.75
N THR A 519 8.37 -22.20 -0.41
CA THR A 519 9.57 -21.54 -0.97
C THR A 519 9.24 -20.53 -2.04
N GLU A 520 8.24 -20.81 -2.88
CA GLU A 520 7.95 -20.02 -4.08
C GLU A 520 6.68 -19.18 -3.93
N GLY A 521 5.87 -19.42 -2.90
CA GLY A 521 4.52 -18.90 -2.78
C GLY A 521 3.50 -19.83 -3.42
N ASP A 522 2.30 -19.82 -2.86
CA ASP A 522 1.20 -20.70 -3.26
C ASP A 522 0.73 -20.39 -4.68
N LEU A 523 0.51 -21.42 -5.48
CA LEU A 523 0.08 -21.31 -6.87
C LEU A 523 -1.45 -21.31 -6.94
N TYR A 524 -2.00 -20.27 -7.55
CA TYR A 524 -3.43 -20.09 -7.78
C TYR A 524 -3.74 -20.02 -9.27
N PHE A 525 -4.97 -20.38 -9.61
CA PHE A 525 -5.57 -20.05 -10.91
C PHE A 525 -6.83 -19.23 -10.72
N VAL A 526 -7.14 -18.45 -11.76
CA VAL A 526 -8.30 -17.57 -11.80
C VAL A 526 -9.08 -17.84 -13.07
N ILE A 527 -10.39 -18.06 -12.95
CA ILE A 527 -11.30 -17.92 -14.09
C ILE A 527 -12.02 -16.60 -13.94
N PHE A 528 -11.65 -15.60 -14.75
CA PHE A 528 -12.37 -14.33 -14.82
C PHE A 528 -13.51 -14.46 -15.82
N TYR A 529 -14.76 -14.50 -15.32
CA TYR A 529 -15.96 -14.48 -16.14
C TYR A 529 -16.54 -13.07 -16.29
N THR A 530 -16.92 -12.73 -17.51
CA THR A 530 -17.40 -11.39 -17.87
C THR A 530 -18.18 -11.44 -19.19
N PHE A 531 -18.49 -10.27 -19.76
CA PHE A 531 -19.21 -10.17 -21.03
C PHE A 531 -18.54 -9.17 -21.98
N GLU A 532 -18.71 -9.43 -23.28
CA GLU A 532 -18.34 -8.55 -24.38
C GLU A 532 -19.31 -7.36 -24.52
N ASN A 533 -19.01 -6.44 -25.44
CA ASN A 533 -19.83 -5.24 -25.72
C ASN A 533 -21.25 -5.56 -26.20
N ASP A 534 -21.45 -6.72 -26.81
CA ASP A 534 -22.75 -7.22 -27.25
C ASP A 534 -23.48 -8.05 -26.17
N GLY A 535 -22.93 -8.12 -24.95
CA GLY A 535 -23.50 -8.88 -23.84
C GLY A 535 -23.30 -10.39 -23.94
N LEU A 536 -22.45 -10.87 -24.88
CA LEU A 536 -22.09 -12.29 -24.94
C LEU A 536 -21.07 -12.64 -23.86
N PRO A 537 -21.20 -13.82 -23.20
CA PRO A 537 -20.24 -14.21 -22.19
C PRO A 537 -18.84 -14.50 -22.74
N GLU A 538 -17.84 -14.24 -21.92
CA GLU A 538 -16.47 -14.69 -22.11
C GLU A 538 -15.80 -14.98 -20.77
N TYR A 539 -14.80 -15.86 -20.81
CA TYR A 539 -14.04 -16.20 -19.62
C TYR A 539 -12.56 -16.36 -19.94
N TYR A 540 -11.74 -15.93 -18.99
CA TYR A 540 -10.29 -15.88 -19.10
C TYR A 540 -9.63 -16.71 -18.01
N LEU A 541 -8.51 -17.34 -18.34
CA LEU A 541 -7.67 -18.05 -17.41
C LEU A 541 -6.46 -17.19 -17.03
N GLY A 542 -6.26 -16.97 -15.74
CA GLY A 542 -5.03 -16.45 -15.16
C GLY A 542 -4.37 -17.49 -14.26
N LEU A 543 -3.05 -17.45 -14.17
CA LEU A 543 -2.25 -18.28 -13.27
C LEU A 543 -1.21 -17.42 -12.61
N GLY A 544 -0.91 -17.63 -11.34
CA GLY A 544 -0.01 -16.76 -10.62
C GLY A 544 0.26 -17.26 -9.22
N ARG A 545 1.30 -16.71 -8.60
CA ARG A 545 1.61 -17.01 -7.21
C ARG A 545 1.01 -15.95 -6.31
N LEU A 546 0.51 -16.40 -5.17
CA LEU A 546 0.15 -15.52 -4.07
C LEU A 546 1.39 -15.33 -3.20
N ILE A 547 1.88 -14.10 -3.16
CA ILE A 547 3.06 -13.72 -2.39
C ILE A 547 2.69 -12.47 -1.60
N ASP A 548 2.89 -12.50 -0.29
CA ASP A 548 2.63 -11.35 0.59
C ASP A 548 1.21 -10.77 0.43
N GLY A 549 0.21 -11.65 0.24
CA GLY A 549 -1.20 -11.27 0.06
C GLY A 549 -1.52 -10.62 -1.30
N LYS A 550 -0.60 -10.69 -2.26
CA LYS A 550 -0.77 -10.21 -3.64
C LYS A 550 -0.73 -11.37 -4.61
N PHE A 551 -1.70 -11.42 -5.52
CA PHE A 551 -1.70 -12.33 -6.66
C PHE A 551 -1.37 -11.55 -7.92
N ILE A 552 -0.32 -11.97 -8.62
CA ILE A 552 0.09 -11.38 -9.90
C ILE A 552 -0.02 -12.46 -10.97
N GLY A 553 -0.83 -12.18 -11.99
CA GLY A 553 -0.95 -13.04 -13.16
C GLY A 553 0.41 -13.19 -13.84
N ALA A 554 0.86 -14.43 -13.95
CA ALA A 554 2.10 -14.78 -14.60
C ALA A 554 2.01 -14.56 -16.10
N LYS A 555 2.90 -13.71 -16.60
CA LYS A 555 2.98 -13.36 -18.02
C LYS A 555 3.54 -14.52 -18.83
N GLN A 556 3.01 -14.76 -20.01
CA GLN A 556 3.61 -15.64 -21.02
C GLN A 556 4.75 -14.93 -21.76
N SER A 557 5.46 -15.64 -22.65
CA SER A 557 6.56 -15.06 -23.43
C SER A 557 6.14 -13.87 -24.31
N ASP A 558 4.85 -13.78 -24.63
CA ASP A 558 4.22 -12.67 -25.35
C ASP A 558 3.69 -11.55 -24.43
N GLY A 559 3.94 -11.64 -23.12
CA GLY A 559 3.53 -10.66 -22.11
C GLY A 559 2.10 -10.87 -21.56
N ILE A 560 1.37 -11.88 -22.01
CA ILE A 560 -0.04 -12.10 -21.64
C ILE A 560 -0.14 -12.86 -20.31
N ALA A 561 -0.83 -12.29 -19.33
CA ALA A 561 -1.08 -12.96 -18.04
C ALA A 561 -2.51 -13.49 -17.87
N LEU A 562 -3.44 -13.01 -18.70
CA LEU A 562 -4.84 -13.38 -18.68
C LEU A 562 -5.27 -13.81 -20.09
N MET A 563 -5.54 -15.10 -20.27
CA MET A 563 -5.76 -15.71 -21.59
C MET A 563 -7.23 -16.03 -21.82
N ARG A 564 -7.80 -15.61 -22.95
CA ARG A 564 -9.18 -15.95 -23.29
C ARG A 564 -9.29 -17.45 -23.60
N LEU A 565 -10.26 -18.12 -22.97
CA LEU A 565 -10.61 -19.49 -23.34
C LEU A 565 -11.66 -19.47 -24.45
N ARG A 566 -11.38 -20.09 -25.60
CA ARG A 566 -12.36 -20.33 -26.68
C ARG A 566 -12.54 -21.81 -26.93
N TYR A 567 -13.67 -22.22 -27.47
CA TYR A 567 -13.88 -23.59 -27.93
C TYR A 567 -13.84 -23.66 -29.45
N ASN A 568 -13.07 -24.61 -29.98
CA ASN A 568 -13.05 -24.92 -31.39
C ASN A 568 -14.04 -26.06 -31.65
N ALA A 569 -15.18 -25.72 -32.24
CA ALA A 569 -16.26 -26.66 -32.52
C ALA A 569 -15.85 -27.78 -33.50
N THR A 570 -14.85 -27.53 -34.35
CA THR A 570 -14.33 -28.49 -35.33
C THR A 570 -13.45 -29.54 -34.66
N THR A 571 -12.49 -29.09 -33.83
CA THR A 571 -11.55 -29.99 -33.14
C THR A 571 -12.15 -30.58 -31.86
N ARG A 572 -13.26 -30.00 -31.38
CA ARG A 572 -13.91 -30.30 -30.09
C ARG A 572 -12.97 -30.10 -28.90
N ARG A 573 -12.20 -29.02 -28.94
CA ARG A 573 -11.20 -28.66 -27.94
C ARG A 573 -11.29 -27.18 -27.59
N THR A 574 -10.97 -26.86 -26.35
CA THR A 574 -10.66 -25.50 -25.90
C THR A 574 -9.28 -25.14 -26.41
N GLU A 575 -9.20 -23.92 -26.92
CA GLU A 575 -8.00 -23.30 -27.42
C GLU A 575 -7.85 -21.95 -26.71
N LEU A 576 -6.60 -21.54 -26.47
CA LEU A 576 -6.32 -20.21 -25.96
C LEU A 576 -6.38 -19.22 -27.11
N ASP A 577 -7.25 -18.22 -26.99
CA ASP A 577 -7.23 -17.06 -27.87
C ASP A 577 -6.25 -16.02 -27.32
N ARG A 578 -4.99 -16.14 -27.73
CA ARG A 578 -3.91 -15.21 -27.35
C ARG A 578 -4.05 -13.83 -27.99
N SER A 579 -4.90 -13.65 -29.00
CA SER A 579 -5.16 -12.31 -29.57
C SER A 579 -5.95 -11.41 -28.61
N SER A 580 -6.63 -12.02 -27.63
CA SER A 580 -7.37 -11.33 -26.58
C SER A 580 -6.52 -11.20 -25.31
N ALA A 581 -5.39 -10.49 -25.43
CA ALA A 581 -4.44 -10.32 -24.34
C ALA A 581 -5.03 -9.57 -23.14
N GLY A 582 -4.56 -9.94 -21.95
CA GLY A 582 -4.84 -9.21 -20.73
C GLY A 582 -3.84 -9.44 -19.60
N ASN A 583 -4.04 -8.69 -18.52
CA ASN A 583 -3.29 -8.77 -17.26
C ASN A 583 -4.26 -8.83 -16.10
N LEU A 584 -3.81 -9.40 -14.99
CA LEU A 584 -4.57 -9.51 -13.76
C LEU A 584 -3.65 -9.35 -12.56
N PHE A 585 -4.04 -8.47 -11.65
CA PHE A 585 -3.41 -8.26 -10.36
C PHE A 585 -4.50 -8.19 -9.29
N ILE A 586 -4.30 -8.84 -8.15
CA ILE A 586 -5.25 -8.81 -7.03
C ILE A 586 -4.47 -8.58 -5.74
N ASP A 587 -4.79 -7.50 -5.02
CA ASP A 587 -4.23 -7.23 -3.70
C ASP A 587 -5.28 -7.45 -2.63
N PHE A 588 -5.02 -8.41 -1.75
CA PHE A 588 -5.89 -8.75 -0.63
C PHE A 588 -5.55 -7.92 0.63
N ASN A 589 -4.51 -7.10 0.59
CA ASN A 589 -4.09 -6.28 1.71
C ASN A 589 -4.76 -4.91 1.66
N GLN A 590 -5.40 -4.52 2.77
CA GLN A 590 -5.93 -3.16 2.99
C GLN A 590 -6.88 -2.64 1.88
N ALA A 591 -7.50 -3.52 1.10
CA ALA A 591 -8.35 -3.14 -0.03
C ALA A 591 -9.51 -2.20 0.37
N ALA A 592 -10.02 -2.33 1.60
CA ALA A 592 -11.05 -1.46 2.17
C ALA A 592 -10.69 0.04 2.11
N GLN A 593 -9.39 0.38 2.09
CA GLN A 593 -8.90 1.75 2.03
C GLN A 593 -8.84 2.30 0.59
N SER A 594 -8.94 1.44 -0.43
CA SER A 594 -8.87 1.86 -1.84
C SER A 594 -10.08 2.71 -2.25
N PRO A 595 -9.92 3.65 -3.21
CA PRO A 595 -11.04 4.38 -3.80
C PRO A 595 -12.15 3.46 -4.32
N SER A 596 -11.79 2.38 -5.04
CA SER A 596 -12.75 1.40 -5.55
C SER A 596 -13.60 0.76 -4.46
N CYS A 597 -13.02 0.44 -3.29
CA CYS A 597 -13.78 -0.15 -2.19
C CYS A 597 -14.58 0.87 -1.38
N ARG A 598 -14.11 2.11 -1.26
CA ARG A 598 -14.83 3.20 -0.57
C ARG A 598 -16.01 3.76 -1.37
N SER A 599 -16.08 3.46 -2.68
CA SER A 599 -17.15 3.94 -3.57
C SER A 599 -18.57 3.44 -3.24
N ALA A 600 -18.69 2.41 -2.40
CA ALA A 600 -19.97 1.83 -2.00
C ALA A 600 -19.90 1.27 -0.58
N ASP A 601 -21.06 1.07 0.06
CA ASP A 601 -21.13 0.40 1.36
C ASP A 601 -20.72 -1.08 1.23
N ARG A 602 -19.69 -1.46 1.99
CA ARG A 602 -19.12 -2.82 2.07
C ARG A 602 -19.43 -3.50 3.40
N SER A 603 -20.40 -2.99 4.16
CA SER A 603 -20.88 -3.65 5.37
C SER A 603 -21.26 -5.11 5.10
N GLY A 604 -20.84 -6.00 6.00
CA GLY A 604 -21.06 -7.45 5.91
C GLY A 604 -20.09 -8.21 5.01
N ALA A 605 -19.19 -7.54 4.28
CA ALA A 605 -18.14 -8.22 3.54
C ALA A 605 -17.17 -8.94 4.51
N GLY A 606 -16.92 -10.23 4.31
CA GLY A 606 -15.97 -10.98 5.15
C GLY A 606 -14.51 -10.71 4.82
N ALA A 607 -14.24 -10.27 3.59
CA ALA A 607 -12.94 -9.83 3.11
C ALA A 607 -13.16 -8.93 1.89
N LEU A 608 -12.18 -8.08 1.58
CA LEU A 608 -12.15 -7.25 0.39
C LEU A 608 -10.79 -7.43 -0.30
N ALA A 609 -10.79 -7.39 -1.63
CA ALA A 609 -9.58 -7.33 -2.44
C ALA A 609 -9.74 -6.29 -3.55
N LEU A 610 -8.63 -5.65 -3.91
CA LEU A 610 -8.58 -4.78 -5.08
C LEU A 610 -8.11 -5.61 -6.28
N MET A 611 -9.00 -5.83 -7.24
CA MET A 611 -8.69 -6.51 -8.49
C MET A 611 -8.47 -5.49 -9.61
N ARG A 612 -7.27 -5.49 -10.19
CA ARG A 612 -6.93 -4.74 -11.39
C ARG A 612 -6.81 -5.67 -12.57
N TRP A 613 -7.41 -5.27 -13.67
CA TRP A 613 -7.35 -6.04 -14.90
C TRP A 613 -7.14 -5.14 -16.11
N SER A 614 -6.53 -5.70 -17.14
CA SER A 614 -6.53 -5.12 -18.47
C SER A 614 -6.92 -6.19 -19.47
N ILE A 615 -7.84 -5.92 -20.40
CA ILE A 615 -8.29 -6.87 -21.42
C ILE A 615 -8.54 -6.09 -22.71
N ARG A 616 -7.87 -6.47 -23.82
CA ARG A 616 -8.05 -5.83 -25.15
C ARG A 616 -7.94 -4.28 -25.14
N GLY A 617 -7.03 -3.72 -24.33
CA GLY A 617 -6.83 -2.28 -24.20
C GLY A 617 -7.80 -1.58 -23.23
N GLU A 618 -8.83 -2.27 -22.76
CA GLU A 618 -9.64 -1.82 -21.62
C GLU A 618 -8.90 -2.14 -20.32
N ASN A 619 -9.13 -1.33 -19.29
CA ASN A 619 -8.61 -1.57 -17.94
C ASN A 619 -9.65 -1.15 -16.89
N GLY A 620 -9.49 -1.65 -15.67
CA GLY A 620 -10.33 -1.25 -14.55
C GLY A 620 -9.89 -1.84 -13.22
N SER A 621 -10.34 -1.19 -12.15
CA SER A 621 -10.08 -1.56 -10.76
C SER A 621 -11.40 -1.83 -10.03
N TRP A 622 -11.59 -3.06 -9.59
CA TRP A 622 -12.82 -3.56 -8.99
C TRP A 622 -12.57 -3.93 -7.53
N CYS A 623 -13.51 -3.57 -6.67
CA CYS A 623 -13.47 -4.00 -5.28
C CYS A 623 -14.27 -5.28 -5.13
N ILE A 624 -13.55 -6.39 -5.08
CA ILE A 624 -14.15 -7.72 -5.04
C ILE A 624 -14.22 -8.26 -3.61
N GLU A 625 -15.21 -9.10 -3.35
CA GLU A 625 -15.47 -9.77 -2.09
C GLU A 625 -15.86 -11.23 -2.33
N PRO A 626 -15.61 -12.15 -1.38
CA PRO A 626 -15.98 -13.55 -1.57
C PRO A 626 -17.51 -13.70 -1.56
N ALA A 627 -18.04 -14.50 -2.50
CA ALA A 627 -19.47 -14.77 -2.60
C ALA A 627 -20.00 -15.65 -1.46
N VAL A 628 -19.11 -16.43 -0.83
CA VAL A 628 -19.41 -17.30 0.29
C VAL A 628 -18.36 -17.07 1.37
N LEU A 629 -18.79 -16.83 2.60
CA LEU A 629 -17.85 -16.66 3.70
C LEU A 629 -17.25 -18.02 4.08
N PRO A 630 -15.96 -18.11 4.49
CA PRO A 630 -15.35 -19.38 4.90
C PRO A 630 -16.16 -20.14 5.97
N ALA A 631 -16.81 -19.43 6.90
CA ALA A 631 -17.64 -20.02 7.95
C ALA A 631 -18.98 -20.60 7.44
N GLU A 632 -19.41 -20.22 6.24
CA GLU A 632 -20.65 -20.67 5.61
C GLU A 632 -20.45 -21.94 4.79
N HIS A 633 -19.23 -22.49 4.67
CA HIS A 633 -19.01 -23.73 3.95
C HIS A 633 -19.56 -24.96 4.70
N THR A 634 -20.02 -25.97 3.96
CA THR A 634 -20.50 -27.24 4.53
C THR A 634 -19.36 -28.16 4.94
N THR A 635 -19.67 -29.25 5.64
CA THR A 635 -18.72 -30.34 5.88
C THR A 635 -19.41 -31.67 5.54
N PRO A 636 -18.92 -32.45 4.56
CA PRO A 636 -17.78 -32.17 3.67
C PRO A 636 -18.04 -30.97 2.75
N ASP A 637 -16.96 -30.30 2.33
CA ASP A 637 -17.00 -29.19 1.39
C ASP A 637 -16.58 -29.67 -0.01
N PHE A 638 -17.46 -29.47 -0.99
CA PHE A 638 -17.21 -29.78 -2.40
C PHE A 638 -16.86 -28.53 -3.22
N SER A 639 -16.64 -27.39 -2.56
CA SER A 639 -16.29 -26.16 -3.24
C SER A 639 -15.00 -26.27 -4.02
N GLY A 640 -14.94 -25.62 -5.17
CA GLY A 640 -13.77 -25.63 -6.04
C GLY A 640 -14.14 -25.69 -7.52
N HIS A 641 -13.11 -25.71 -8.36
CA HIS A 641 -13.31 -25.88 -9.80
C HIS A 641 -13.25 -27.36 -10.17
N TRP A 642 -14.29 -27.83 -10.83
CA TRP A 642 -14.48 -29.21 -11.26
C TRP A 642 -14.51 -29.31 -12.76
N TYR A 643 -14.15 -30.48 -13.25
CA TYR A 643 -14.22 -30.79 -14.67
C TYR A 643 -14.66 -32.21 -14.93
N GLY A 644 -15.19 -32.46 -16.13
CA GLY A 644 -15.56 -33.79 -16.59
C GLY A 644 -15.22 -34.05 -18.05
N GLY A 645 -15.68 -35.20 -18.53
CA GLY A 645 -15.47 -35.67 -19.91
C GLY A 645 -14.17 -36.45 -20.10
N ASN A 646 -14.05 -37.15 -21.24
CA ASN A 646 -12.91 -38.00 -21.57
C ASN A 646 -11.92 -37.28 -22.54
N ALA A 647 -11.01 -38.03 -23.16
CA ALA A 647 -10.06 -37.44 -24.11
C ALA A 647 -10.72 -36.90 -25.41
N SER A 648 -12.00 -37.14 -25.66
CA SER A 648 -12.74 -36.62 -26.82
C SER A 648 -13.93 -35.72 -26.46
N ASP A 649 -14.28 -35.60 -25.17
CA ASP A 649 -15.27 -34.65 -24.65
C ASP A 649 -14.60 -33.66 -23.70
N GLN A 650 -14.41 -32.46 -24.19
CA GLN A 650 -13.63 -31.43 -23.53
C GLN A 650 -14.29 -30.08 -23.81
N GLY A 651 -13.96 -29.11 -23.00
CA GLY A 651 -14.22 -27.69 -23.22
C GLY A 651 -15.22 -27.09 -22.25
N TRP A 652 -15.51 -27.84 -21.20
CA TRP A 652 -16.48 -27.49 -20.18
C TRP A 652 -15.94 -27.88 -18.81
N GLY A 653 -16.45 -27.19 -17.81
CA GLY A 653 -16.11 -27.36 -16.41
C GLY A 653 -17.11 -26.58 -15.58
N MET A 654 -16.98 -26.62 -14.26
CA MET A 654 -17.87 -25.87 -13.40
C MET A 654 -17.19 -25.49 -12.10
N GLU A 655 -17.59 -24.35 -11.57
CA GLU A 655 -17.37 -24.05 -10.18
C GLU A 655 -18.50 -24.66 -9.34
N LEU A 656 -18.16 -25.32 -8.24
CA LEU A 656 -19.11 -25.72 -7.21
C LEU A 656 -18.87 -24.87 -5.95
N LEU A 657 -19.95 -24.47 -5.28
CA LEU A 657 -19.93 -23.81 -3.98
C LEU A 657 -20.87 -24.57 -3.04
N SER A 658 -20.32 -25.11 -1.96
CA SER A 658 -21.08 -25.85 -0.95
C SER A 658 -21.35 -24.93 0.25
N ILE A 659 -22.61 -24.58 0.44
CA ILE A 659 -23.02 -23.51 1.36
C ILE A 659 -23.95 -24.07 2.43
N ARG A 660 -23.76 -23.67 3.68
CA ARG A 660 -24.64 -23.97 4.81
C ARG A 660 -25.78 -22.94 4.81
N GLY A 661 -27.00 -23.41 4.59
CA GLY A 661 -28.20 -22.58 4.66
C GLY A 661 -28.50 -22.12 6.09
N ALA A 662 -29.41 -21.16 6.22
CA ALA A 662 -29.75 -20.51 7.49
C ALA A 662 -30.28 -21.47 8.58
N ALA A 663 -30.86 -22.62 8.21
CA ALA A 663 -31.29 -23.66 9.16
C ALA A 663 -30.31 -24.85 9.24
N GLY A 664 -29.08 -24.69 8.74
CA GLY A 664 -28.02 -25.70 8.78
C GLY A 664 -28.05 -26.71 7.63
N GLN A 665 -28.98 -26.60 6.69
CA GLN A 665 -29.04 -27.50 5.52
C GLN A 665 -27.88 -27.30 4.55
N ALA A 666 -27.51 -28.34 3.81
CA ALA A 666 -26.57 -28.21 2.70
C ALA A 666 -27.25 -27.61 1.47
N GLN A 667 -26.65 -26.54 0.93
CA GLN A 667 -26.98 -25.94 -0.36
C GLN A 667 -25.82 -26.14 -1.32
N LEU A 668 -26.14 -26.22 -2.61
CA LEU A 668 -25.16 -26.28 -3.68
C LEU A 668 -25.47 -25.21 -4.71
N VAL A 669 -24.46 -24.41 -5.04
CA VAL A 669 -24.47 -23.58 -6.25
C VAL A 669 -23.47 -24.19 -7.22
N ALA A 670 -23.88 -24.32 -8.49
CA ALA A 670 -23.00 -24.75 -9.56
C ALA A 670 -23.02 -23.72 -10.69
N VAL A 671 -21.83 -23.24 -11.08
CA VAL A 671 -21.63 -22.36 -12.23
C VAL A 671 -20.96 -23.18 -13.34
N LEU A 672 -21.75 -23.61 -14.32
CA LEU A 672 -21.30 -24.42 -15.44
C LEU A 672 -20.78 -23.52 -16.56
N TYR A 673 -19.53 -23.72 -16.97
CA TYR A 673 -18.93 -23.12 -18.16
C TYR A 673 -18.98 -24.13 -19.32
N TYR A 674 -19.56 -23.73 -20.45
CA TYR A 674 -19.71 -24.61 -21.62
C TYR A 674 -19.71 -23.83 -22.94
N PRO A 675 -19.39 -24.47 -24.08
CA PRO A 675 -19.43 -23.81 -25.38
C PRO A 675 -20.76 -24.01 -26.13
N ASP A 676 -21.10 -23.05 -26.99
CA ASP A 676 -22.17 -23.22 -27.98
C ASP A 676 -21.71 -23.93 -29.27
N GLN A 677 -22.61 -24.06 -30.26
CA GLN A 677 -22.31 -24.69 -31.56
C GLN A 677 -21.21 -24.00 -32.36
N GLN A 678 -21.07 -22.69 -32.17
CA GLN A 678 -20.06 -21.88 -32.84
C GLN A 678 -18.78 -21.80 -32.01
N GLY A 679 -18.74 -22.47 -30.85
CA GLY A 679 -17.63 -22.47 -29.94
C GLY A 679 -17.49 -21.21 -29.09
N ARG A 680 -18.55 -20.41 -29.01
CA ARG A 680 -18.60 -19.25 -28.12
C ARG A 680 -18.83 -19.71 -26.70
N SER A 681 -18.15 -19.04 -25.78
CA SER A 681 -18.29 -19.18 -24.34
C SER A 681 -19.73 -18.94 -23.88
N ARG A 682 -20.23 -19.82 -23.01
CA ARG A 682 -21.50 -19.71 -22.30
C ARG A 682 -21.32 -20.12 -20.84
N TRP A 683 -22.22 -19.64 -20.00
CA TRP A 683 -22.30 -20.11 -18.63
C TRP A 683 -23.74 -20.18 -18.15
N ALA A 684 -24.01 -21.15 -17.30
CA ALA A 684 -25.30 -21.32 -16.65
C ALA A 684 -25.10 -21.61 -15.18
N VAL A 685 -25.99 -21.09 -14.35
CA VAL A 685 -26.00 -21.29 -12.91
C VAL A 685 -27.18 -22.15 -12.50
N THR A 686 -26.98 -22.97 -11.47
CA THR A 686 -28.08 -23.56 -10.71
C THR A 686 -27.81 -23.40 -9.22
N ARG A 687 -28.88 -23.30 -8.45
CA ARG A 687 -28.85 -23.25 -6.99
C ARG A 687 -29.89 -24.22 -6.46
N LEU A 688 -29.50 -25.07 -5.52
CA LEU A 688 -30.41 -25.96 -4.83
C LEU A 688 -30.24 -25.83 -3.31
N ALA A 689 -31.36 -25.88 -2.60
CA ALA A 689 -31.43 -26.00 -1.15
C ALA A 689 -31.80 -27.43 -0.76
N ASP A 690 -31.35 -27.87 0.42
CA ASP A 690 -31.67 -29.18 1.00
C ASP A 690 -31.19 -30.37 0.13
N VAL A 691 -29.94 -30.29 -0.36
CA VAL A 691 -29.39 -31.25 -1.33
C VAL A 691 -28.77 -32.46 -0.65
N ASP A 692 -29.21 -33.68 -1.00
CA ASP A 692 -28.38 -34.88 -0.85
C ASP A 692 -27.39 -34.96 -2.00
N LEU A 693 -26.15 -34.55 -1.75
CA LEU A 693 -25.09 -34.51 -2.77
C LEU A 693 -24.76 -35.89 -3.33
N ALA A 694 -25.03 -36.99 -2.62
CA ALA A 694 -24.82 -38.33 -3.13
C ALA A 694 -25.88 -38.73 -4.17
N ASN A 695 -27.02 -38.04 -4.23
CA ASN A 695 -28.09 -38.31 -5.18
C ASN A 695 -28.98 -37.07 -5.40
N THR A 696 -28.49 -36.09 -6.15
CA THR A 696 -29.28 -34.88 -6.40
C THR A 696 -30.46 -35.17 -7.32
N GLN A 697 -31.53 -34.39 -7.21
CA GLN A 697 -32.58 -34.35 -8.24
C GLN A 697 -32.05 -33.66 -9.51
N GLU A 698 -32.80 -33.72 -10.61
CA GLU A 698 -32.51 -32.89 -11.79
C GLU A 698 -32.78 -31.43 -11.46
N LEU A 699 -31.75 -30.60 -11.58
CA LEU A 699 -31.77 -29.17 -11.26
C LEU A 699 -31.92 -28.39 -12.55
N THR A 700 -32.77 -27.36 -12.56
CA THR A 700 -32.85 -26.45 -13.70
C THR A 700 -31.58 -25.59 -13.78
N LEU A 701 -31.00 -25.53 -14.98
CA LEU A 701 -29.89 -24.64 -15.32
C LEU A 701 -30.44 -23.33 -15.91
N TYR A 702 -29.89 -22.22 -15.44
CA TYR A 702 -30.25 -20.88 -15.87
C TYR A 702 -29.05 -20.17 -16.48
N GLU A 703 -29.13 -19.80 -17.75
CA GLU A 703 -28.14 -18.91 -18.37
C GLU A 703 -28.40 -17.48 -17.92
N VAL A 704 -27.32 -16.75 -17.63
CA VAL A 704 -27.36 -15.38 -17.12
C VAL A 704 -27.06 -14.42 -18.27
N SER A 705 -27.96 -13.45 -18.49
CA SER A 705 -27.73 -12.33 -19.40
C SER A 705 -26.81 -11.31 -18.72
N GLY A 706 -25.88 -10.70 -19.44
CA GLY A 706 -24.99 -9.69 -18.86
C GLY A 706 -24.80 -8.45 -19.71
N TYR A 707 -23.86 -7.61 -19.28
CA TYR A 707 -23.55 -6.33 -19.89
C TYR A 707 -22.03 -6.14 -19.94
N CYS A 708 -21.54 -5.22 -20.77
CA CYS A 708 -20.11 -5.06 -21.00
C CYS A 708 -19.35 -4.61 -19.73
N ARG A 709 -18.08 -4.98 -19.59
CA ARG A 709 -17.21 -4.67 -18.42
C ARG A 709 -17.22 -3.21 -17.96
N LEU A 710 -17.21 -2.28 -18.93
CA LEU A 710 -17.12 -0.84 -18.70
C LEU A 710 -18.49 -0.14 -18.76
N CYS A 711 -19.55 -0.88 -19.08
CA CYS A 711 -20.90 -0.34 -19.15
C CYS A 711 -21.42 -0.07 -17.73
N GLN A 712 -22.32 0.92 -17.62
CA GLN A 712 -23.05 1.13 -16.38
C GLN A 712 -23.87 -0.12 -16.04
N PRO A 713 -23.84 -0.59 -14.78
CA PRO A 713 -24.67 -1.71 -14.37
C PRO A 713 -26.16 -1.46 -14.66
N PRO A 714 -26.89 -2.45 -15.19
CA PRO A 714 -28.32 -2.31 -15.41
C PRO A 714 -29.05 -2.12 -14.07
N ALA A 715 -30.12 -1.32 -14.08
CA ALA A 715 -30.91 -1.04 -12.88
C ALA A 715 -31.64 -2.28 -12.32
N ALA A 716 -31.82 -3.32 -13.15
CA ALA A 716 -32.42 -4.59 -12.75
C ALA A 716 -31.35 -5.70 -12.71
N PRO A 717 -31.52 -6.72 -11.84
CA PRO A 717 -30.65 -7.89 -11.84
C PRO A 717 -30.62 -8.55 -13.21
N ASN A 718 -29.49 -9.21 -13.49
CA ASN A 718 -29.29 -9.95 -14.73
C ASN A 718 -30.43 -10.93 -15.00
N ALA A 719 -31.05 -10.81 -16.17
CA ALA A 719 -32.14 -11.70 -16.57
C ALA A 719 -31.62 -13.13 -16.74
N THR A 720 -32.29 -14.08 -16.10
CA THR A 720 -31.97 -15.50 -16.20
C THR A 720 -32.95 -16.22 -17.12
N ARG A 721 -32.45 -17.13 -17.95
CA ARG A 721 -33.28 -17.97 -18.84
C ARG A 721 -33.03 -19.44 -18.53
N ALA A 722 -34.08 -20.23 -18.35
CA ALA A 722 -33.94 -21.69 -18.23
C ALA A 722 -33.42 -22.29 -19.54
N VAL A 723 -32.37 -23.10 -19.46
CA VAL A 723 -31.67 -23.63 -20.65
C VAL A 723 -31.54 -25.14 -20.66
N GLY A 724 -31.77 -25.80 -19.54
CA GLY A 724 -31.56 -27.23 -19.42
C GLY A 724 -31.64 -27.75 -18.00
N THR A 725 -31.12 -28.97 -17.81
CA THR A 725 -31.00 -29.61 -16.51
C THR A 725 -29.59 -30.09 -16.21
N ILE A 726 -29.27 -30.19 -14.93
CA ILE A 726 -28.03 -30.79 -14.41
C ILE A 726 -28.34 -31.69 -13.22
N LYS A 727 -27.63 -32.80 -13.08
CA LYS A 727 -27.74 -33.74 -11.97
C LYS A 727 -26.36 -34.16 -11.50
N PHE A 728 -26.16 -34.24 -10.20
CA PHE A 728 -24.91 -34.62 -9.57
C PHE A 728 -25.03 -35.90 -8.74
N ARG A 729 -23.90 -36.60 -8.64
CA ARG A 729 -23.58 -37.53 -7.57
C ARG A 729 -22.18 -37.15 -7.10
N LEU A 730 -22.04 -36.61 -5.90
CA LEU A 730 -20.77 -36.18 -5.32
C LEU A 730 -20.55 -36.93 -4.01
N THR A 731 -19.39 -37.54 -3.87
CA THR A 731 -19.05 -38.42 -2.74
C THR A 731 -17.79 -37.98 -2.01
N ARG A 732 -16.81 -37.39 -2.73
CA ARG A 732 -15.57 -36.85 -2.15
C ARG A 732 -14.95 -35.73 -3.01
N PRO A 733 -14.39 -34.66 -2.44
CA PRO A 733 -13.58 -33.69 -3.18
C PRO A 733 -12.21 -34.31 -3.52
N THR A 734 -12.01 -34.76 -4.75
CA THR A 734 -10.75 -35.45 -5.15
C THR A 734 -10.25 -35.00 -6.51
N ARG A 735 -8.92 -34.82 -6.58
CA ARG A 735 -8.17 -34.52 -7.81
C ARG A 735 -7.80 -35.77 -8.63
N THR A 736 -8.06 -36.96 -8.08
CA THR A 736 -7.89 -38.22 -8.80
C THR A 736 -9.20 -38.59 -9.49
N GLU A 737 -9.11 -38.98 -10.76
CA GLU A 737 -10.27 -39.44 -11.54
C GLU A 737 -10.94 -40.59 -10.77
N PRO A 738 -12.18 -40.40 -10.28
CA PRO A 738 -12.72 -41.31 -9.29
C PRO A 738 -13.34 -42.55 -9.97
N ALA A 739 -13.16 -43.72 -9.34
CA ALA A 739 -13.66 -45.02 -9.80
C ALA A 739 -15.15 -44.99 -10.21
N ASP A 740 -15.56 -45.95 -11.03
CA ASP A 740 -16.93 -46.10 -11.50
C ASP A 740 -17.95 -46.06 -10.35
N GLY A 741 -18.91 -45.12 -10.44
CA GLY A 741 -19.96 -44.89 -9.45
C GLY A 741 -19.74 -43.74 -8.45
N ALA A 742 -18.56 -43.11 -8.41
CA ALA A 742 -18.26 -41.99 -7.51
C ALA A 742 -18.74 -40.62 -8.05
N ASN A 743 -17.90 -39.57 -8.04
CA ASN A 743 -18.30 -38.23 -8.49
C ASN A 743 -18.71 -38.25 -9.98
N ARG A 744 -19.97 -37.93 -10.27
CA ARG A 744 -20.57 -37.99 -11.60
C ARG A 744 -21.50 -36.81 -11.83
N VAL A 745 -21.65 -36.43 -13.10
CA VAL A 745 -22.59 -35.39 -13.52
C VAL A 745 -23.33 -35.79 -14.80
N SER A 746 -24.61 -35.46 -14.87
CA SER A 746 -25.40 -35.46 -16.10
C SER A 746 -25.84 -34.05 -16.42
N ILE A 747 -25.70 -33.62 -17.68
CA ILE A 747 -26.03 -32.28 -18.15
C ILE A 747 -26.84 -32.42 -19.44
N ALA A 748 -27.96 -31.72 -19.54
CA ALA A 748 -28.76 -31.64 -20.75
C ALA A 748 -29.21 -30.21 -21.01
N ILE A 749 -28.55 -29.52 -21.93
CA ILE A 749 -28.92 -28.14 -22.33
C ILE A 749 -29.57 -28.19 -23.71
N THR A 750 -30.71 -27.53 -23.84
CA THR A 750 -31.49 -27.43 -25.08
C THR A 750 -31.94 -25.98 -25.27
N GLN A 751 -31.29 -25.26 -26.20
CA GLN A 751 -31.66 -23.90 -26.56
C GLN A 751 -31.76 -23.74 -28.08
N PRO A 752 -32.65 -22.88 -28.58
CA PRO A 752 -32.68 -22.47 -29.98
C PRO A 752 -31.32 -21.88 -30.39
N GLY A 753 -30.68 -22.46 -31.42
CA GLY A 753 -29.41 -21.98 -31.98
C GLY A 753 -28.14 -22.50 -31.28
N VAL A 754 -28.28 -23.34 -30.25
CA VAL A 754 -27.17 -24.03 -29.55
C VAL A 754 -27.35 -25.55 -29.72
N ALA A 755 -26.26 -26.30 -29.92
CA ALA A 755 -26.36 -27.78 -30.00
C ALA A 755 -26.84 -28.31 -28.67
N ASN A 756 -27.42 -29.51 -28.70
CA ASN A 756 -27.63 -30.31 -27.50
C ASN A 756 -26.28 -30.54 -26.80
N PHE A 757 -25.98 -29.70 -25.81
CA PHE A 757 -24.87 -29.94 -24.90
C PHE A 757 -25.36 -30.97 -23.88
N ARG A 758 -25.17 -32.24 -24.25
CA ARG A 758 -25.63 -33.41 -23.48
C ARG A 758 -24.46 -34.28 -23.03
N ARG A 759 -24.41 -34.59 -21.75
CA ARG A 759 -23.50 -35.56 -21.12
C ARG A 759 -24.31 -36.36 -20.12
N ASP A 760 -24.26 -37.67 -20.20
CA ASP A 760 -25.02 -38.55 -19.32
C ASP A 760 -24.03 -39.34 -18.45
N ASP A 761 -24.10 -39.14 -17.12
CA ASP A 761 -23.34 -39.86 -16.09
C ASP A 761 -21.81 -39.88 -16.32
N VAL A 762 -21.22 -38.71 -16.62
CA VAL A 762 -19.77 -38.60 -16.88
C VAL A 762 -18.98 -38.37 -15.59
N PRO A 763 -17.74 -38.87 -15.47
CA PRO A 763 -16.86 -38.61 -14.32
C PRO A 763 -16.61 -37.12 -14.10
N LEU A 764 -16.60 -36.72 -12.82
CA LEU A 764 -16.24 -35.37 -12.38
C LEU A 764 -15.02 -35.42 -11.46
N THR A 765 -14.03 -34.57 -11.72
CA THR A 765 -12.75 -34.50 -10.99
C THR A 765 -12.47 -33.06 -10.56
N LEU A 766 -11.94 -32.89 -9.34
CA LEU A 766 -11.56 -31.59 -8.82
C LEU A 766 -10.24 -31.13 -9.46
N LEU A 767 -10.18 -29.88 -9.90
CA LEU A 767 -9.00 -29.25 -10.48
C LEU A 767 -8.17 -28.53 -9.42
N SER A 768 -8.86 -27.77 -8.55
CA SER A 768 -8.29 -27.06 -7.42
C SER A 768 -7.79 -28.01 -6.32
N ALA A 769 -7.02 -27.47 -5.37
CA ALA A 769 -6.77 -28.15 -4.11
C ALA A 769 -8.11 -28.46 -3.41
N PRO A 770 -8.26 -29.66 -2.81
CA PRO A 770 -9.42 -29.96 -1.97
C PRO A 770 -9.61 -28.92 -0.86
N PRO A 771 -10.85 -28.52 -0.55
CA PRO A 771 -11.10 -27.65 0.60
C PRO A 771 -10.53 -28.25 1.90
N GLY A 772 -9.79 -27.43 2.65
CA GLY A 772 -9.15 -27.85 3.91
C GLY A 772 -7.70 -28.34 3.79
N ASP A 773 -7.20 -28.56 2.56
CA ASP A 773 -5.76 -28.74 2.29
C ASP A 773 -5.02 -27.41 2.30
#